data_AF-A0A938T9H9-F1
#
_entry.id   AF-A0A938T9H9-F1
#
_cell.length_a   1.000
_cell.length_b   1.000
_cell.length_c   1.000
_cell.angle_alpha   90.00
_cell.angle_beta   90.00
_cell.angle_gamma   90.00
#
_symmetry.space_group_name_H-M   'P 1'
#
loop_
_entity.id
_entity.type
_entity.pdbx_description
1 polymer ?
#
loop_
_entity_poly.entity_id
_entity_poly.type
_entity_poly.pdbx_seq_one_letter_code
_entity_poly.pdbx_strand_id
1 'polypeptide(L)'
;MRKMISALMVVMGAAALRAESPAAALGDGWLQEASALVLTPKSDRVGPVGVSRQEGKVESAEAMLAEDGRSGRLIYEKGDVKPVVVLDFGKQSVGGYAVFTVTAKNGVPVVRLSYACHPDGMGEKGDFTRETSARYLGAAVDLPVLPANINRHEVYSIPRTGAFIAPLLQGQTRYVRVQVDSPDTTVDIDSVVLVNSGVYDRSPHDGYFLCSNEALNRLWTISIWTMQIASFPNHDAWKTVDGWLLPRKLEQGKDIGLSVAGTGWGDVTVETCFELRTNPHHVSAAGVAFRAQDADNAYMVEFALNGVFRLILRKGGVDTVLSERKLAGPLTDGVRYNLKIEARKNLMTTRLDGVVVDETRDETFLTGRVGFYTPKEKWPLFDSIGVKDGSGQTLLADDFAGDLSKWQFARTLSFVADGAKRDRLVWSGDLYFAQRNAYYAFAQPTYMRDSLKMLAFNQTPEGYVHACPYPERDVPPVSGEYGPFPSDEFAAWLVPVAWDHLLYTDDVATLKEIYPALKRLLGYLGSKIGADGLFIQDRATSKHAGNLELGDVRKRAYMNILLWGVFSDAGKIAERLGYQDDAAAAREKAEAVKRALFEHLWDEQRGLFCEAVEKRGSGAEANALALSMGVLSQAQAARVSRSIGRIAHGKFQGLASRGLLTYGYGQQGVKAIYKHNWMKLLEPSWEGTTTTTECMKMGTRGWHDESHPDTAIAYHFSAYILGVVPLEPGFRRFQVRPLPVQEVSWARGRVPTPHGVIEAGWEKKETGLRLRLTVPDGTEADVVLPGGESALVNGKPGKLTGLGKGAYEIEVSGILAAPKAEPVRITQEARKSQIQVTASSSHEQGGWGVAKLVAPESDKGSKGYSSGAHEGAVGQEWVVLDLGEEATLEGIVLLPRSDSAAKDGGVAGFPRDFSVQIGTELDEYATVAAFTNCPAPDAKGLPIDLYTVIGYPKVRRVKIHVTRFGEPAADDNGVYRLQLERVKLVRQ
;
A
#
# COMPACT_ATOMS: atom_id res chain seq x y z
N MET A 1 10.31 62.94 -8.03
CA MET A 1 9.66 64.18 -8.54
C MET A 1 9.75 64.16 -10.07
N ARG A 2 8.85 64.69 -10.93
CA ARG A 2 7.51 65.34 -10.90
C ARG A 2 7.13 65.50 -12.41
N LYS A 3 5.95 65.32 -13.01
CA LYS A 3 4.54 64.92 -12.71
C LYS A 3 4.10 63.94 -13.85
N MET A 4 2.99 63.19 -13.90
CA MET A 4 1.65 63.14 -13.25
C MET A 4 0.53 64.02 -13.88
N ILE A 5 -0.71 63.48 -13.94
CA ILE A 5 -2.01 64.12 -14.34
C ILE A 5 -2.19 64.18 -15.88
N SER A 6 -3.30 63.82 -16.56
CA SER A 6 -4.73 63.46 -16.24
C SER A 6 -5.23 62.40 -17.27
N ALA A 7 -6.45 61.82 -17.27
CA ALA A 7 -7.48 61.45 -16.27
C ALA A 7 -8.58 60.60 -16.98
N LEU A 8 -9.45 59.91 -16.24
CA LEU A 8 -10.53 59.05 -16.78
C LEU A 8 -11.75 59.82 -17.30
N MET A 9 -12.41 59.28 -18.32
CA MET A 9 -13.88 59.18 -18.40
C MET A 9 -14.33 57.96 -19.23
N VAL A 10 -15.61 57.59 -19.16
CA VAL A 10 -16.09 56.21 -19.38
C VAL A 10 -17.43 56.20 -20.16
N VAL A 11 -17.77 55.05 -20.78
CA VAL A 11 -19.11 54.46 -21.04
C VAL A 11 -19.43 54.16 -22.52
N MET A 12 -19.91 52.92 -22.76
CA MET A 12 -20.53 52.34 -23.97
C MET A 12 -19.67 52.24 -25.26
N GLY A 13 -19.70 51.12 -25.99
CA GLY A 13 -20.32 49.82 -25.65
C GLY A 13 -20.35 48.83 -26.82
N ALA A 14 -19.64 47.72 -26.71
CA ALA A 14 -19.76 46.57 -27.60
C ALA A 14 -19.53 45.28 -26.81
N ALA A 15 -20.47 44.32 -26.89
CA ALA A 15 -20.39 43.07 -26.15
C ALA A 15 -19.47 42.08 -26.88
N ALA A 16 -18.19 42.05 -26.52
CA ALA A 16 -17.33 40.93 -26.85
C ALA A 16 -17.83 39.68 -26.11
N LEU A 17 -18.05 38.58 -26.83
CA LEU A 17 -18.60 37.36 -26.24
C LEU A 17 -17.65 36.84 -25.15
N ARG A 18 -18.21 36.60 -23.95
CA ARG A 18 -17.59 35.64 -23.03
C ARG A 18 -17.69 34.28 -23.70
N ALA A 19 -16.56 33.59 -23.87
CA ALA A 19 -16.59 32.16 -24.14
C ALA A 19 -17.28 31.48 -22.94
N GLU A 20 -18.31 30.69 -23.21
CA GLU A 20 -18.99 29.93 -22.17
C GLU A 20 -18.02 28.89 -21.59
N SER A 21 -17.95 28.79 -20.26
CA SER A 21 -17.19 27.72 -19.62
C SER A 21 -17.84 26.39 -20.00
N PRO A 22 -17.09 25.39 -20.51
CA PRO A 22 -17.68 24.18 -21.09
C PRO A 22 -18.47 23.43 -20.02
N ALA A 23 -19.78 23.26 -20.26
CA ALA A 23 -20.72 22.71 -19.30
C ALA A 23 -20.37 21.30 -18.81
N ALA A 24 -19.48 20.58 -19.51
CA ALA A 24 -19.02 19.22 -19.25
C ALA A 24 -17.93 19.07 -18.17
N ALA A 25 -17.26 20.14 -17.72
CA ALA A 25 -16.24 20.05 -16.65
C ALA A 25 -16.88 19.71 -15.28
N LEU A 26 -16.10 19.20 -14.31
CA LEU A 26 -16.58 19.14 -12.92
C LEU A 26 -16.25 20.47 -12.21
N GLY A 27 -17.25 21.12 -11.60
CA GLY A 27 -17.02 22.37 -10.86
C GLY A 27 -16.21 22.15 -9.57
N ASP A 28 -15.29 23.08 -9.26
CA ASP A 28 -14.16 22.88 -8.32
C ASP A 28 -14.53 22.48 -6.88
N GLY A 29 -15.78 22.63 -6.44
CA GLY A 29 -16.22 22.36 -5.06
C GLY A 29 -15.91 20.93 -4.58
N TRP A 30 -16.02 19.92 -5.45
CA TRP A 30 -15.71 18.53 -5.07
C TRP A 30 -14.21 18.32 -4.80
N LEU A 31 -13.34 19.10 -5.44
CA LEU A 31 -11.89 19.01 -5.25
C LEU A 31 -11.48 19.59 -3.90
N GLN A 32 -12.19 20.60 -3.41
CA GLN A 32 -12.00 21.16 -2.07
C GLN A 32 -12.42 20.12 -1.00
N GLU A 33 -13.55 19.43 -1.21
CA GLU A 33 -14.01 18.34 -0.36
C GLU A 33 -13.01 17.17 -0.33
N ALA A 34 -12.53 16.72 -1.50
CA ALA A 34 -11.50 15.67 -1.59
C ALA A 34 -10.17 16.09 -0.95
N SER A 35 -9.77 17.36 -1.10
CA SER A 35 -8.55 17.92 -0.49
C SER A 35 -8.64 18.04 1.03
N ALA A 36 -9.84 18.23 1.59
CA ALA A 36 -10.05 18.33 3.03
C ALA A 36 -9.82 16.99 3.77
N LEU A 37 -9.82 15.87 3.07
CA LEU A 37 -9.54 14.55 3.64
C LEU A 37 -8.03 14.26 3.79
N VAL A 38 -7.16 14.98 3.06
CA VAL A 38 -5.73 14.66 2.92
C VAL A 38 -4.99 14.70 4.26
N LEU A 39 -4.30 13.60 4.57
CA LEU A 39 -3.63 13.37 5.86
C LEU A 39 -2.19 13.89 5.92
N THR A 40 -1.60 14.33 4.80
CA THR A 40 -0.21 14.80 4.70
C THR A 40 0.08 15.98 5.65
N PRO A 41 1.13 15.92 6.50
CA PRO A 41 1.51 17.03 7.36
C PRO A 41 1.94 18.29 6.59
N LYS A 42 1.38 19.43 6.99
CA LYS A 42 1.64 20.75 6.36
C LYS A 42 2.93 21.44 6.85
N SER A 43 3.64 20.83 7.80
CA SER A 43 4.80 21.40 8.49
C SER A 43 5.88 20.34 8.69
N ASP A 44 7.14 20.79 8.68
CA ASP A 44 8.34 20.00 8.95
C ASP A 44 8.51 19.68 10.45
N ARG A 45 7.87 20.48 11.31
CA ARG A 45 7.67 20.21 12.74
C ARG A 45 6.21 19.82 12.96
N VAL A 46 5.95 18.63 13.47
CA VAL A 46 4.61 18.17 13.84
C VAL A 46 4.53 18.10 15.36
N GLY A 47 3.66 18.88 15.98
CA GLY A 47 3.33 18.78 17.41
C GLY A 47 2.12 17.87 17.66
N PRO A 48 1.87 17.47 18.93
CA PRO A 48 0.69 16.71 19.31
C PRO A 48 -0.59 17.57 19.28
N VAL A 49 -1.72 16.91 19.09
CA VAL A 49 -3.06 17.54 19.07
C VAL A 49 -3.81 17.43 20.41
N GLY A 50 -3.26 16.73 21.39
CA GLY A 50 -3.82 16.65 22.74
C GLY A 50 -3.03 15.76 23.71
N VAL A 51 -3.38 15.83 24.98
CA VAL A 51 -2.91 14.92 26.04
C VAL A 51 -3.92 13.78 26.17
N SER A 52 -3.50 12.53 26.01
CA SER A 52 -4.39 11.36 26.15
C SER A 52 -4.38 10.74 27.55
N ARG A 53 -3.31 10.97 28.34
CA ARG A 53 -3.13 10.35 29.66
C ARG A 53 -2.12 11.13 30.50
N GLN A 54 -2.36 11.22 31.80
CA GLN A 54 -1.45 11.82 32.79
C GLN A 54 -1.32 10.89 34.02
N GLU A 55 -0.13 10.79 34.61
CA GLU A 55 0.13 10.10 35.89
C GLU A 55 1.09 10.93 36.76
N GLY A 56 1.08 10.70 38.08
CA GLY A 56 1.99 11.34 39.03
C GLY A 56 1.77 12.86 39.15
N LYS A 57 2.79 13.58 39.64
CA LYS A 57 2.77 15.03 39.83
C LYS A 57 3.16 15.75 38.53
N VAL A 58 2.16 16.25 37.80
CA VAL A 58 2.35 17.03 36.57
C VAL A 58 1.48 18.30 36.63
N GLU A 59 2.06 19.44 36.24
CA GLU A 59 1.41 20.74 36.16
C GLU A 59 1.34 21.20 34.70
N SER A 60 0.18 21.68 34.24
CA SER A 60 -0.03 22.25 32.89
C SER A 60 0.46 21.38 31.72
N ALA A 61 0.08 20.10 31.68
CA ALA A 61 0.49 19.16 30.63
C ALA A 61 0.14 19.64 29.20
N GLU A 62 -0.96 20.39 29.05
CA GLU A 62 -1.44 20.97 27.80
C GLU A 62 -0.55 22.08 27.24
N ALA A 63 0.42 22.58 28.02
CA ALA A 63 1.44 23.48 27.49
C ALA A 63 2.38 22.75 26.51
N MET A 64 2.64 21.45 26.70
CA MET A 64 3.53 20.64 25.85
C MET A 64 3.04 20.47 24.40
N LEU A 65 1.88 21.03 24.05
CA LEU A 65 1.23 20.87 22.75
C LEU A 65 1.72 21.84 21.67
N ALA A 66 2.35 22.96 22.04
CA ALA A 66 2.83 23.97 21.09
C ALA A 66 4.02 24.78 21.64
N GLU A 67 4.92 25.21 20.76
CA GLU A 67 6.01 26.15 21.03
C GLU A 67 5.43 27.57 21.26
N ASP A 68 4.65 27.78 22.32
CA ASP A 68 4.03 29.07 22.68
C ASP A 68 4.65 29.79 23.89
N GLY A 69 5.74 29.23 24.43
CA GLY A 69 6.51 29.83 25.53
C GLY A 69 5.95 29.56 26.93
N ARG A 70 4.87 28.76 27.04
CA ARG A 70 4.48 28.10 28.29
C ARG A 70 5.34 26.83 28.48
N SER A 71 5.14 26.12 29.59
CA SER A 71 5.79 24.80 29.79
C SER A 71 4.97 23.94 30.73
N GLY A 72 4.92 22.63 30.46
CA GLY A 72 4.36 21.64 31.36
C GLY A 72 5.45 21.11 32.29
N ARG A 73 5.21 21.09 33.59
CA ARG A 73 6.17 20.62 34.60
C ARG A 73 5.89 19.18 35.00
N LEU A 74 6.92 18.35 35.01
CA LEU A 74 6.91 17.04 35.64
C LEU A 74 7.73 17.11 36.94
N ILE A 75 7.17 16.61 38.05
CA ILE A 75 7.80 16.56 39.37
C ILE A 75 7.89 15.10 39.80
N TYR A 76 9.09 14.62 40.14
CA TYR A 76 9.26 13.29 40.74
C TYR A 76 9.94 13.41 42.10
N GLU A 77 9.23 13.05 43.17
CA GLU A 77 9.77 12.92 44.53
C GLU A 77 9.99 11.44 44.88
N LYS A 78 10.99 11.15 45.71
CA LYS A 78 11.36 9.77 46.05
C LYS A 78 10.28 9.04 46.85
N GLY A 79 9.62 8.11 46.17
CA GLY A 79 8.56 7.26 46.73
C GLY A 79 7.20 7.44 46.05
N ASP A 80 7.04 8.52 45.28
CA ASP A 80 5.83 8.78 44.51
C ASP A 80 5.71 7.90 43.25
N VAL A 81 4.54 7.94 42.64
CA VAL A 81 4.33 7.50 41.25
C VAL A 81 5.11 8.44 40.32
N LYS A 82 5.92 7.88 39.41
CA LYS A 82 6.64 8.65 38.38
C LYS A 82 5.67 9.59 37.64
N PRO A 83 6.04 10.85 37.38
CA PRO A 83 5.22 11.75 36.59
C PRO A 83 5.27 11.35 35.11
N VAL A 84 4.10 11.36 34.46
CA VAL A 84 3.92 10.89 33.07
C VAL A 84 2.93 11.77 32.35
N VAL A 85 3.23 12.11 31.09
CA VAL A 85 2.28 12.65 30.12
C VAL A 85 2.31 11.76 28.88
N VAL A 86 1.17 11.41 28.31
CA VAL A 86 1.08 10.79 26.98
C VAL A 86 0.41 11.76 26.03
N LEU A 87 1.13 12.08 24.95
CA LEU A 87 0.76 13.03 23.92
C LEU A 87 0.24 12.27 22.69
N ASP A 88 -0.90 12.69 22.13
CA ASP A 88 -1.48 12.12 20.90
C ASP A 88 -1.17 13.06 19.72
N PHE A 89 -0.41 12.57 18.74
CA PHE A 89 -0.08 13.24 17.47
C PHE A 89 -1.17 13.07 16.40
N GLY A 90 -2.29 12.47 16.78
CA GLY A 90 -3.52 12.39 16.01
C GLY A 90 -3.45 11.43 14.83
N LYS A 91 -4.52 11.49 14.03
CA LYS A 91 -4.76 10.55 12.91
C LYS A 91 -3.72 10.63 11.79
N GLN A 92 -2.96 11.73 11.68
CA GLN A 92 -1.83 11.80 10.75
C GLN A 92 -0.76 10.76 11.11
N SER A 93 -0.51 10.53 12.41
CA SER A 93 0.32 9.42 12.91
C SER A 93 1.67 9.32 12.19
N VAL A 94 2.58 10.25 12.51
CA VAL A 94 3.79 10.54 11.73
C VAL A 94 5.04 9.81 12.24
N GLY A 95 6.02 9.61 11.36
CA GLY A 95 7.43 9.41 11.75
C GLY A 95 8.18 10.74 11.88
N GLY A 96 9.33 10.74 12.55
CA GLY A 96 10.18 11.93 12.72
C GLY A 96 11.28 11.75 13.77
N TYR A 97 12.21 12.70 13.83
CA TYR A 97 13.13 12.82 14.97
C TYR A 97 12.41 13.53 16.11
N ALA A 98 12.40 12.92 17.30
CA ALA A 98 11.82 13.56 18.48
C ALA A 98 12.73 14.70 18.95
N VAL A 99 12.17 15.90 19.04
CA VAL A 99 12.80 17.08 19.64
C VAL A 99 11.91 17.56 20.78
N PHE A 100 12.51 17.89 21.92
CA PHE A 100 11.81 18.56 23.02
C PHE A 100 12.66 19.65 23.66
N THR A 101 12.03 20.71 24.14
CA THR A 101 12.72 21.88 24.69
C THR A 101 12.51 21.96 26.20
N VAL A 102 13.60 21.88 26.96
CA VAL A 102 13.59 22.06 28.43
C VAL A 102 13.82 23.52 28.77
N THR A 103 12.85 24.17 29.42
CA THR A 103 12.91 25.59 29.80
C THR A 103 13.48 25.80 31.20
N ALA A 104 13.15 24.91 32.14
CA ALA A 104 13.68 24.91 33.51
C ALA A 104 13.81 23.47 34.06
N LYS A 105 14.58 23.32 35.15
CA LYS A 105 14.78 22.03 35.84
C LYS A 105 15.28 22.20 37.27
N ASN A 106 15.08 21.18 38.10
CA ASN A 106 15.83 20.97 39.34
C ASN A 106 16.70 19.70 39.24
N GLY A 107 17.93 19.76 39.76
CA GLY A 107 18.90 18.67 39.68
C GLY A 107 19.37 18.37 38.25
N VAL A 108 19.55 17.08 37.95
CA VAL A 108 19.77 16.55 36.60
C VAL A 108 18.70 15.50 36.34
N PRO A 109 17.53 15.89 35.79
CA PRO A 109 16.46 14.96 35.45
C PRO A 109 16.93 13.92 34.44
N VAL A 110 16.34 12.72 34.54
CA VAL A 110 16.41 11.66 33.54
C VAL A 110 15.03 11.57 32.90
N VAL A 111 14.92 12.10 31.68
CA VAL A 111 13.67 12.10 30.91
C VAL A 111 13.65 10.90 29.97
N ARG A 112 12.53 10.20 29.92
CA ARG A 112 12.26 9.10 29.01
C ARG A 112 11.22 9.53 27.99
N LEU A 113 11.52 9.32 26.71
CA LEU A 113 10.53 9.31 25.64
C LEU A 113 10.30 7.87 25.18
N SER A 114 9.05 7.49 24.95
CA SER A 114 8.71 6.21 24.30
C SER A 114 7.50 6.32 23.39
N TYR A 115 7.43 5.45 22.37
CA TYR A 115 6.62 5.68 21.16
C TYR A 115 5.69 4.49 20.87
N ALA A 116 4.44 4.77 20.49
CA ALA A 116 3.49 3.75 20.06
C ALA A 116 2.56 4.20 18.92
N CYS A 117 2.10 3.25 18.12
CA CYS A 117 1.06 3.46 17.10
C CYS A 117 -0.39 3.44 17.63
N HIS A 118 -0.63 2.84 18.79
CA HIS A 118 -1.95 2.63 19.41
C HIS A 118 -1.80 2.77 20.95
N PRO A 119 -2.80 3.28 21.71
CA PRO A 119 -2.61 3.57 23.14
C PRO A 119 -2.28 2.32 23.99
N ASP A 120 -2.84 1.16 23.65
CA ASP A 120 -2.44 -0.16 24.20
C ASP A 120 -0.93 -0.44 24.17
N GLY A 121 -0.25 0.02 23.12
CA GLY A 121 1.18 -0.17 22.92
C GLY A 121 2.04 0.74 23.79
N MET A 122 1.44 1.67 24.54
CA MET A 122 2.19 2.69 25.26
C MET A 122 2.63 2.24 26.66
N GLY A 123 3.93 2.02 26.82
CA GLY A 123 4.62 1.80 28.10
C GLY A 123 6.03 2.39 28.10
N GLU A 124 6.82 2.14 29.15
CA GLU A 124 8.19 2.68 29.31
C GLU A 124 9.17 2.28 28.18
N LYS A 125 8.81 1.31 27.34
CA LYS A 125 9.63 0.81 26.23
C LYS A 125 8.98 0.96 24.84
N GLY A 126 7.84 1.67 24.75
CA GLY A 126 7.08 1.80 23.50
C GLY A 126 6.44 0.48 23.04
N ASP A 127 6.05 0.42 21.78
CA ASP A 127 5.32 -0.72 21.21
C ASP A 127 6.19 -1.96 20.90
N PHE A 128 7.51 -1.83 20.70
CA PHE A 128 8.46 -2.95 20.61
C PHE A 128 9.90 -2.55 21.01
N THR A 129 10.78 -3.53 21.25
CA THR A 129 12.21 -3.32 21.53
C THR A 129 13.09 -4.15 20.60
N ARG A 130 14.41 -3.97 20.67
CA ARG A 130 15.39 -4.80 19.94
C ARG A 130 15.19 -6.29 20.22
N GLU A 131 14.86 -6.66 21.46
CA GLU A 131 14.63 -8.05 21.88
C GLU A 131 13.28 -8.61 21.40
N THR A 132 12.25 -7.76 21.23
CA THR A 132 10.90 -8.17 20.80
C THR A 132 10.61 -7.90 19.32
N SER A 133 11.61 -7.40 18.58
CA SER A 133 11.56 -7.27 17.13
C SER A 133 11.51 -8.62 16.41
N ALA A 134 10.88 -8.67 15.23
CA ALA A 134 10.86 -9.89 14.44
C ALA A 134 12.24 -10.17 13.82
N ARG A 135 12.57 -11.46 13.67
CA ARG A 135 13.89 -11.94 13.21
C ARG A 135 13.83 -12.84 11.97
N TYR A 136 12.79 -12.70 11.14
CA TYR A 136 12.60 -13.53 9.94
C TYR A 136 13.60 -13.22 8.80
N LEU A 137 14.30 -12.08 8.85
CA LEU A 137 15.48 -11.78 8.03
C LEU A 137 16.77 -12.47 8.54
N GLY A 138 16.68 -13.22 9.64
CA GLY A 138 17.79 -13.92 10.28
C GLY A 138 18.14 -13.31 11.64
N ALA A 139 18.72 -14.14 12.52
CA ALA A 139 19.04 -13.75 13.90
C ALA A 139 20.09 -12.63 14.02
N ALA A 140 20.87 -12.37 12.96
CA ALA A 140 21.88 -11.31 12.92
C ALA A 140 21.36 -9.96 12.38
N VAL A 141 20.12 -9.91 11.87
CA VAL A 141 19.51 -8.68 11.35
C VAL A 141 18.66 -8.04 12.45
N ASP A 142 18.97 -6.80 12.83
CA ASP A 142 18.09 -5.99 13.67
C ASP A 142 17.05 -5.29 12.79
N LEU A 143 15.79 -5.26 13.26
CA LEU A 143 14.68 -4.62 12.57
C LEU A 143 13.91 -3.67 13.50
N PRO A 144 13.65 -2.41 13.09
CA PRO A 144 13.99 -1.81 11.80
C PRO A 144 15.48 -1.57 11.55
N VAL A 145 15.82 -1.33 10.29
CA VAL A 145 17.18 -1.06 9.84
C VAL A 145 17.61 0.37 10.24
N LEU A 146 18.87 0.57 10.62
CA LEU A 146 19.40 1.91 10.93
C LEU A 146 19.25 2.83 9.70
N PRO A 147 18.80 4.09 9.90
CA PRO A 147 18.83 4.85 11.14
C PRO A 147 17.50 4.87 11.93
N ALA A 148 16.57 3.96 11.65
CA ALA A 148 15.34 3.86 12.44
C ALA A 148 15.61 3.36 13.88
N ASN A 149 14.78 3.77 14.82
CA ASN A 149 14.92 3.38 16.22
C ASN A 149 14.44 1.93 16.48
N ILE A 150 15.39 1.05 16.79
CA ILE A 150 15.16 -0.35 17.16
C ILE A 150 14.57 -0.56 18.57
N ASN A 151 14.50 0.47 19.42
CA ASN A 151 14.10 0.34 20.83
C ASN A 151 12.75 0.96 21.19
N ARG A 152 12.17 1.80 20.32
CA ARG A 152 10.95 2.61 20.53
C ARG A 152 10.91 3.38 21.86
N HIS A 153 12.09 3.68 22.41
CA HIS A 153 12.30 4.60 23.52
C HIS A 153 13.75 5.10 23.56
N GLU A 154 13.95 6.27 24.15
CA GLU A 154 15.26 6.75 24.58
C GLU A 154 15.20 7.27 26.02
N VAL A 155 16.38 7.44 26.60
CA VAL A 155 16.60 8.06 27.89
C VAL A 155 17.57 9.21 27.71
N TYR A 156 17.20 10.38 28.22
CA TYR A 156 17.93 11.64 28.10
C TYR A 156 18.33 12.10 29.49
N SER A 157 19.63 12.26 29.74
CA SER A 157 20.08 13.05 30.89
C SER A 157 19.91 14.53 30.58
N ILE A 158 19.38 15.31 31.52
CA ILE A 158 19.06 16.74 31.32
C ILE A 158 20.00 17.61 32.19
N PRO A 159 21.29 17.78 31.83
CA PRO A 159 22.23 18.61 32.58
C PRO A 159 22.03 20.11 32.31
N ARG A 160 21.44 20.46 31.15
CA ARG A 160 21.20 21.82 30.65
C ARG A 160 19.73 22.05 30.28
N THR A 161 19.37 23.30 29.98
CA THR A 161 18.14 23.69 29.29
C THR A 161 18.33 23.70 27.76
N GLY A 162 17.30 24.06 27.00
CA GLY A 162 17.28 24.08 25.54
C GLY A 162 16.79 22.77 24.91
N ALA A 163 16.98 22.63 23.60
CA ALA A 163 16.50 21.47 22.84
C ALA A 163 17.29 20.18 23.14
N PHE A 164 16.59 19.04 23.11
CA PHE A 164 17.12 17.68 23.23
C PHE A 164 16.56 16.81 22.09
N ILE A 165 17.42 15.94 21.57
CA ILE A 165 17.17 15.09 20.39
C ILE A 165 18.09 13.87 20.42
N ALA A 166 17.60 12.71 19.96
CA ALA A 166 18.39 11.51 19.71
C ALA A 166 18.67 11.31 18.21
N PRO A 167 19.80 10.68 17.82
CA PRO A 167 20.22 10.59 16.42
C PRO A 167 19.51 9.51 15.59
N LEU A 168 18.68 8.68 16.24
CA LEU A 168 17.83 7.68 15.57
C LEU A 168 16.43 8.23 15.28
N LEU A 169 15.92 7.81 14.14
CA LEU A 169 14.65 8.26 13.56
C LEU A 169 13.50 7.41 14.10
N GLN A 170 12.49 8.03 14.70
CA GLN A 170 11.27 7.31 15.03
C GLN A 170 10.48 7.05 13.73
N GLY A 171 10.16 5.78 13.48
CA GLY A 171 9.17 5.41 12.47
C GLY A 171 7.76 5.88 12.87
N GLN A 172 6.74 5.45 12.13
CA GLN A 172 5.35 5.79 12.39
C GLN A 172 5.01 5.73 13.89
N THR A 173 4.42 6.82 14.38
CA THR A 173 4.09 7.01 15.78
C THR A 173 2.81 7.84 15.86
N ARG A 174 1.91 7.49 16.78
CA ARG A 174 0.77 8.33 17.16
C ARG A 174 0.89 8.83 18.59
N TYR A 175 1.35 7.99 19.51
CA TYR A 175 1.46 8.32 20.92
C TYR A 175 2.91 8.46 21.34
N VAL A 176 3.21 9.48 22.13
CA VAL A 176 4.52 9.71 22.76
C VAL A 176 4.34 9.87 24.26
N ARG A 177 4.96 8.98 25.05
CA ARG A 177 5.03 9.09 26.51
C ARG A 177 6.25 9.89 26.90
N VAL A 178 6.04 10.96 27.65
CA VAL A 178 7.05 11.73 28.38
C VAL A 178 7.00 11.28 29.84
N GLN A 179 8.15 10.93 30.42
CA GLN A 179 8.25 10.46 31.80
C GLN A 179 9.55 10.93 32.46
N VAL A 180 9.55 11.20 33.77
CA VAL A 180 10.77 11.37 34.56
C VAL A 180 11.09 10.08 35.32
N ASP A 181 12.32 9.57 35.16
CA ASP A 181 12.81 8.35 35.82
C ASP A 181 13.64 8.64 37.09
N SER A 182 14.14 9.87 37.26
CA SER A 182 14.98 10.29 38.40
C SER A 182 14.16 10.87 39.55
N PRO A 183 14.14 10.25 40.74
CA PRO A 183 13.49 10.84 41.91
C PRO A 183 14.24 12.07 42.41
N ASP A 184 13.52 12.92 43.15
CA ASP A 184 13.97 14.19 43.72
C ASP A 184 14.41 15.23 42.66
N THR A 185 13.76 15.21 41.49
CA THR A 185 14.03 16.13 40.36
C THR A 185 12.75 16.71 39.74
N THR A 186 12.88 17.83 39.02
CA THR A 186 11.80 18.44 38.24
C THR A 186 12.29 18.84 36.86
N VAL A 187 11.41 18.84 35.87
CA VAL A 187 11.69 19.36 34.52
C VAL A 187 10.46 20.08 33.96
N ASP A 188 10.69 21.25 33.38
CA ASP A 188 9.69 22.05 32.69
C ASP A 188 9.96 21.94 31.18
N ILE A 189 8.97 21.46 30.42
CA ILE A 189 9.07 21.19 28.98
C ILE A 189 8.10 22.10 28.24
N ASP A 190 8.61 22.91 27.31
CA ASP A 190 7.81 23.78 26.45
C ASP A 190 6.99 22.97 25.44
N SER A 191 7.64 22.09 24.69
CA SER A 191 7.01 21.30 23.64
C SER A 191 7.72 19.97 23.41
N VAL A 192 7.01 19.02 22.80
CA VAL A 192 7.57 17.80 22.20
C VAL A 192 7.07 17.71 20.76
N VAL A 193 7.98 17.71 19.79
CA VAL A 193 7.64 17.66 18.35
C VAL A 193 8.37 16.52 17.63
N LEU A 194 7.77 16.04 16.55
CA LEU A 194 8.39 15.13 15.60
C LEU A 194 8.81 15.93 14.36
N VAL A 195 10.13 16.07 14.17
CA VAL A 195 10.69 16.74 13.00
C VAL A 195 10.80 15.73 11.86
N ASN A 196 9.98 15.93 10.82
CA ASN A 196 9.82 15.01 9.68
C ASN A 196 10.52 15.51 8.40
N SER A 197 11.34 16.57 8.48
CA SER A 197 11.97 17.19 7.31
C SER A 197 12.80 16.19 6.52
N GLY A 198 12.38 15.87 5.30
CA GLY A 198 12.97 14.81 4.48
C GLY A 198 13.08 13.46 5.20
N VAL A 199 12.04 13.08 5.98
CA VAL A 199 11.90 11.77 6.63
C VAL A 199 11.05 10.82 5.79
N TYR A 200 10.04 11.33 5.10
CA TYR A 200 9.22 10.64 4.09
C TYR A 200 8.73 11.67 3.05
N ASP A 201 8.06 11.22 1.99
CA ASP A 201 7.47 12.10 0.98
C ASP A 201 6.35 12.97 1.57
N ARG A 202 6.33 14.24 1.18
CA ARG A 202 5.27 15.20 1.50
C ARG A 202 4.87 16.03 0.28
N SER A 203 5.09 15.48 -0.92
CA SER A 203 4.65 16.08 -2.18
C SER A 203 3.13 16.32 -2.15
N PRO A 204 2.64 17.44 -2.71
CA PRO A 204 1.21 17.66 -2.84
C PRO A 204 0.59 16.57 -3.73
N HIS A 205 -0.68 16.26 -3.49
CA HIS A 205 -1.42 15.34 -4.34
C HIS A 205 -1.78 16.02 -5.66
N ASP A 206 -1.46 15.40 -6.79
CA ASP A 206 -1.95 15.79 -8.12
C ASP A 206 -3.27 15.06 -8.46
N GLY A 207 -3.41 13.83 -7.95
CA GLY A 207 -4.56 12.95 -8.12
C GLY A 207 -5.50 12.93 -6.93
N TYR A 208 -6.78 12.69 -7.20
CA TYR A 208 -7.87 12.76 -6.22
C TYR A 208 -8.99 11.78 -6.56
N PHE A 209 -9.72 11.30 -5.56
CA PHE A 209 -10.95 10.54 -5.72
C PHE A 209 -11.98 10.96 -4.68
N LEU A 210 -13.25 11.03 -5.08
CA LEU A 210 -14.39 11.28 -4.21
C LEU A 210 -15.64 10.61 -4.77
N CYS A 211 -16.42 9.92 -3.95
CA CYS A 211 -17.67 9.30 -4.33
C CYS A 211 -18.76 9.50 -3.27
N SER A 212 -19.97 9.01 -3.54
CA SER A 212 -21.11 9.09 -2.61
C SER A 212 -20.95 8.31 -1.29
N ASN A 213 -19.78 7.73 -1.02
CA ASN A 213 -19.51 6.87 0.13
C ASN A 213 -18.30 7.37 0.92
N GLU A 214 -18.56 8.04 2.05
CA GLU A 214 -17.52 8.61 2.91
C GLU A 214 -16.46 7.57 3.34
N ALA A 215 -16.88 6.32 3.59
CA ALA A 215 -15.95 5.27 3.99
C ALA A 215 -14.96 4.91 2.89
N LEU A 216 -15.39 4.86 1.63
CA LEU A 216 -14.49 4.62 0.49
C LEU A 216 -13.59 5.84 0.21
N ASN A 217 -14.09 7.07 0.39
CA ASN A 217 -13.29 8.30 0.28
C ASN A 217 -12.17 8.32 1.33
N ARG A 218 -12.48 7.92 2.57
CA ARG A 218 -11.51 7.75 3.64
C ARG A 218 -10.52 6.62 3.35
N LEU A 219 -10.96 5.46 2.86
CA LEU A 219 -10.05 4.36 2.49
C LEU A 219 -9.11 4.70 1.33
N TRP A 220 -9.57 5.48 0.35
CA TRP A 220 -8.69 6.03 -0.70
C TRP A 220 -7.59 6.89 -0.06
N THR A 221 -7.97 7.84 0.78
CA THR A 221 -7.03 8.79 1.38
C THR A 221 -6.05 8.14 2.36
N ILE A 222 -6.52 7.18 3.17
CA ILE A 222 -5.71 6.31 4.03
C ILE A 222 -4.68 5.54 3.19
N SER A 223 -5.10 4.98 2.05
CA SER A 223 -4.21 4.20 1.18
C SER A 223 -3.13 5.06 0.51
N ILE A 224 -3.46 6.30 0.10
CA ILE A 224 -2.45 7.24 -0.42
C ILE A 224 -1.50 7.68 0.68
N TRP A 225 -2.01 8.03 1.88
CA TRP A 225 -1.16 8.41 3.00
C TRP A 225 -0.21 7.29 3.42
N THR A 226 -0.66 6.03 3.36
CA THR A 226 0.19 4.86 3.61
C THR A 226 1.33 4.74 2.59
N MET A 227 1.04 4.94 1.30
CA MET A 227 2.06 4.96 0.25
C MET A 227 3.08 6.09 0.50
N GLN A 228 2.58 7.29 0.83
CA GLN A 228 3.39 8.49 0.99
C GLN A 228 4.29 8.43 2.24
N ILE A 229 3.77 8.02 3.40
CA ILE A 229 4.59 7.90 4.63
C ILE A 229 5.64 6.78 4.53
N ALA A 230 5.40 5.75 3.70
CA ALA A 230 6.37 4.70 3.39
C ALA A 230 7.31 5.04 2.21
N SER A 231 7.20 6.24 1.62
CA SER A 231 8.08 6.72 0.55
C SER A 231 9.22 7.55 1.13
N PHE A 232 10.46 7.07 1.03
CA PHE A 232 11.64 7.63 1.66
C PHE A 232 12.50 8.43 0.67
N PRO A 233 12.81 9.72 0.93
CA PRO A 233 13.66 10.51 0.04
C PRO A 233 15.12 10.03 0.05
N ASN A 234 15.53 9.37 1.13
CA ASN A 234 16.77 8.60 1.28
C ASN A 234 16.77 7.88 2.63
N HIS A 235 17.77 7.01 2.84
CA HIS A 235 18.14 6.38 4.10
C HIS A 235 19.49 6.92 4.62
N ASP A 236 19.79 8.21 4.38
CA ASP A 236 21.15 8.77 4.49
C ASP A 236 21.83 8.54 5.86
N ALA A 237 23.15 8.24 5.81
CA ALA A 237 23.97 8.01 6.99
C ALA A 237 24.07 9.25 7.90
N TRP A 238 24.03 10.44 7.31
CA TRP A 238 24.05 11.72 8.02
C TRP A 238 22.74 12.48 7.78
N LYS A 239 22.27 13.18 8.80
CA LYS A 239 21.07 14.03 8.73
C LYS A 239 21.29 15.31 9.53
N THR A 240 20.72 16.43 9.09
CA THR A 240 20.61 17.64 9.90
C THR A 240 19.20 17.76 10.49
N VAL A 241 19.12 18.15 11.77
CA VAL A 241 17.87 18.45 12.48
C VAL A 241 18.14 19.59 13.46
N ASP A 242 17.38 20.68 13.36
CA ASP A 242 17.47 21.86 14.24
C ASP A 242 18.91 22.40 14.45
N GLY A 243 19.72 22.42 13.39
CA GLY A 243 21.12 22.86 13.41
C GLY A 243 22.13 21.83 13.93
N TRP A 244 21.70 20.61 14.24
CA TRP A 244 22.60 19.52 14.65
C TRP A 244 22.85 18.55 13.50
N LEU A 245 24.10 18.16 13.31
CA LEU A 245 24.47 16.97 12.54
C LEU A 245 24.25 15.72 13.39
N LEU A 246 23.51 14.76 12.84
CA LEU A 246 23.26 13.42 13.36
C LEU A 246 23.95 12.40 12.43
N PRO A 247 25.26 12.13 12.59
CA PRO A 247 25.95 11.11 11.83
C PRO A 247 25.75 9.73 12.48
N ARG A 248 25.58 8.69 11.67
CA ARG A 248 25.57 7.28 12.10
C ARG A 248 26.12 6.36 11.01
N LYS A 249 26.53 5.15 11.38
CA LYS A 249 26.70 4.07 10.41
C LYS A 249 25.33 3.51 10.00
N LEU A 250 25.18 3.21 8.71
CA LEU A 250 24.12 2.32 8.20
C LEU A 250 24.59 0.86 8.31
N GLU A 251 23.83 -0.12 7.84
CA GLU A 251 24.21 -1.54 7.99
C GLU A 251 25.33 -1.94 7.02
N GLN A 252 25.22 -1.51 5.76
CA GLN A 252 26.21 -1.76 4.71
C GLN A 252 27.04 -0.50 4.36
N GLY A 253 26.66 0.67 4.86
CA GLY A 253 27.35 1.93 4.61
C GLY A 253 28.71 2.05 5.32
N LYS A 254 29.62 2.86 4.76
CA LYS A 254 30.87 3.28 5.42
C LYS A 254 30.58 4.04 6.73
N ASP A 255 31.50 3.93 7.68
CA ASP A 255 31.47 4.54 9.02
C ASP A 255 32.20 5.90 9.12
N ILE A 256 32.82 6.36 8.03
CA ILE A 256 33.40 7.69 7.89
C ILE A 256 32.66 8.45 6.78
N GLY A 257 32.28 9.69 7.07
CA GLY A 257 31.97 10.69 6.05
C GLY A 257 33.01 11.81 6.08
N LEU A 258 33.40 12.33 4.92
CA LEU A 258 34.48 13.29 4.72
C LEU A 258 33.98 14.55 4.01
N SER A 259 34.73 15.64 4.15
CA SER A 259 34.57 16.85 3.34
C SER A 259 34.80 16.56 1.86
N VAL A 260 34.12 17.28 0.97
CA VAL A 260 34.37 17.22 -0.47
C VAL A 260 35.71 17.89 -0.82
N ALA A 261 36.02 18.99 -0.14
CA ALA A 261 37.32 19.66 -0.24
C ALA A 261 38.39 18.99 0.64
N GLY A 262 39.66 19.32 0.39
CA GLY A 262 40.73 19.17 1.39
C GLY A 262 41.71 18.01 1.23
N THR A 263 41.70 17.29 0.09
CA THR A 263 42.64 16.20 -0.20
C THR A 263 44.13 16.58 -0.02
N GLY A 264 44.48 17.86 -0.25
CA GLY A 264 45.83 18.40 -0.08
C GLY A 264 46.10 19.18 1.22
N TRP A 265 45.18 19.25 2.19
CA TRP A 265 45.39 20.04 3.42
C TRP A 265 46.42 19.36 4.34
N GLY A 266 47.58 19.99 4.57
CA GLY A 266 48.70 19.43 5.34
C GLY A 266 48.62 19.64 6.85
N ASP A 267 49.08 20.81 7.28
CA ASP A 267 48.99 21.26 8.66
C ASP A 267 47.58 21.82 8.90
N VAL A 268 46.83 21.17 9.81
CA VAL A 268 45.40 21.45 10.03
C VAL A 268 45.06 21.51 11.52
N THR A 269 44.19 22.46 11.87
CA THR A 269 43.51 22.53 13.16
C THR A 269 42.02 22.29 12.92
N VAL A 270 41.45 21.29 13.58
CA VAL A 270 40.02 20.96 13.54
C VAL A 270 39.40 21.27 14.89
N GLU A 271 38.33 22.05 14.91
CA GLU A 271 37.60 22.49 16.10
C GLU A 271 36.11 22.14 15.91
N THR A 272 35.50 21.44 16.87
CA THR A 272 34.08 21.03 16.81
C THR A 272 33.51 20.87 18.21
N CYS A 273 32.20 21.11 18.37
CA CYS A 273 31.48 20.87 19.62
C CYS A 273 30.46 19.74 19.44
N PHE A 274 30.41 18.82 20.41
CA PHE A 274 29.58 17.62 20.35
C PHE A 274 28.81 17.34 21.65
N GLU A 275 27.66 16.67 21.51
CA GLU A 275 26.94 16.01 22.60
C GLU A 275 26.92 14.49 22.37
N LEU A 276 26.78 13.72 23.45
CA LEU A 276 26.55 12.27 23.40
C LEU A 276 25.17 11.95 23.97
N ARG A 277 24.50 10.94 23.41
CA ARG A 277 23.30 10.32 23.98
C ARG A 277 23.59 8.92 24.52
N THR A 278 22.87 8.53 25.56
CA THR A 278 22.88 7.17 26.12
C THR A 278 22.20 6.20 25.14
N ASN A 279 22.94 5.24 24.61
CA ASN A 279 22.39 4.05 23.94
C ASN A 279 22.18 2.97 25.01
N PRO A 280 20.98 2.34 25.13
CA PRO A 280 20.71 1.35 26.17
C PRO A 280 21.52 0.04 26.06
N HIS A 281 22.13 -0.22 24.90
CA HIS A 281 22.86 -1.46 24.61
C HIS A 281 24.39 -1.29 24.49
N HIS A 282 24.86 -0.07 24.19
CA HIS A 282 26.24 0.17 23.77
C HIS A 282 26.82 1.49 24.31
N VAL A 283 28.14 1.54 24.51
CA VAL A 283 28.81 2.79 24.90
C VAL A 283 28.93 3.72 23.68
N SER A 284 28.05 4.72 23.65
CA SER A 284 28.07 5.82 22.68
C SER A 284 29.40 6.57 22.67
N ALA A 285 29.75 7.16 21.53
CA ALA A 285 30.99 7.91 21.33
C ALA A 285 30.86 8.91 20.17
N ALA A 286 31.70 9.94 20.19
CA ALA A 286 31.87 10.91 19.11
C ALA A 286 33.24 10.71 18.48
N GLY A 287 33.32 10.76 17.15
CA GLY A 287 34.58 10.58 16.43
C GLY A 287 34.75 11.55 15.28
N VAL A 288 35.99 11.98 15.06
CA VAL A 288 36.40 12.94 14.03
C VAL A 288 37.55 12.33 13.24
N ALA A 289 37.37 12.24 11.92
CA ALA A 289 38.41 11.82 10.98
C ALA A 289 39.19 13.04 10.48
N PHE A 290 40.52 12.91 10.35
CA PHE A 290 41.40 13.98 9.87
C PHE A 290 42.59 13.41 9.09
N ARG A 291 43.13 14.22 8.16
CA ARG A 291 44.04 13.77 7.09
C ARG A 291 43.50 12.58 6.29
N ALA A 292 42.19 12.66 6.05
CA ALA A 292 41.36 11.85 5.17
C ALA A 292 41.91 11.69 3.75
N GLN A 293 42.51 10.54 3.39
CA GLN A 293 42.61 10.20 1.97
C GLN A 293 41.21 9.78 1.49
N ASP A 294 40.66 8.78 2.16
CA ASP A 294 39.37 8.14 1.91
C ASP A 294 38.85 7.47 3.21
N ALA A 295 37.73 6.74 3.15
CA ALA A 295 37.12 6.09 4.31
C ALA A 295 37.90 4.86 4.85
N ASP A 296 38.90 4.39 4.10
CA ASP A 296 39.73 3.23 4.40
C ASP A 296 41.19 3.63 4.74
N ASN A 297 41.51 4.94 4.72
CA ASN A 297 42.86 5.50 4.94
C ASN A 297 42.78 6.86 5.66
N ALA A 298 42.86 6.85 6.99
CA ALA A 298 42.59 8.02 7.85
C ALA A 298 43.26 7.95 9.23
N TYR A 299 43.44 9.10 9.90
CA TYR A 299 43.44 9.13 11.37
C TYR A 299 42.05 9.49 11.87
N MET A 300 41.65 8.92 13.00
CA MET A 300 40.41 9.25 13.70
C MET A 300 40.67 9.39 15.20
N VAL A 301 40.05 10.37 15.84
CA VAL A 301 39.89 10.36 17.30
C VAL A 301 38.51 9.78 17.67
N GLU A 302 38.42 9.07 18.79
CA GLU A 302 37.15 8.65 19.41
C GLU A 302 37.13 9.14 20.87
N PHE A 303 36.02 9.76 21.29
CA PHE A 303 35.69 10.06 22.68
C PHE A 303 34.42 9.32 23.09
N ALA A 304 34.56 8.29 23.94
CA ALA A 304 33.46 7.45 24.39
C ALA A 304 32.83 7.96 25.70
N LEU A 305 31.51 7.76 25.84
CA LEU A 305 30.70 8.23 26.98
C LEU A 305 31.26 7.74 28.33
N ASN A 306 31.84 6.54 28.37
CA ASN A 306 32.47 5.99 29.58
C ASN A 306 33.82 6.66 29.95
N GLY A 307 34.29 7.69 29.24
CA GLY A 307 35.55 8.39 29.51
C GLY A 307 36.80 7.70 28.95
N VAL A 308 36.69 6.97 27.83
CA VAL A 308 37.83 6.46 27.06
C VAL A 308 38.06 7.37 25.85
N PHE A 309 39.31 7.77 25.63
CA PHE A 309 39.79 8.42 24.41
C PHE A 309 40.63 7.45 23.59
N ARG A 310 40.53 7.53 22.25
CA ARG A 310 41.45 6.87 21.32
C ARG A 310 41.92 7.80 20.22
N LEU A 311 43.16 7.59 19.76
CA LEU A 311 43.63 7.93 18.43
C LEU A 311 43.85 6.63 17.65
N ILE A 312 43.22 6.54 16.48
CA ILE A 312 43.19 5.36 15.61
C ILE A 312 43.74 5.75 14.24
N LEU A 313 44.63 4.92 13.68
CA LEU A 313 45.07 4.96 12.29
C LEU A 313 44.37 3.84 11.52
N ARG A 314 43.57 4.18 10.51
CA ARG A 314 43.08 3.25 9.51
C ARG A 314 43.99 3.27 8.30
N LYS A 315 44.41 2.10 7.83
CA LYS A 315 45.24 1.96 6.61
C LYS A 315 44.79 0.74 5.82
N GLY A 316 44.35 0.92 4.58
CA GLY A 316 43.77 -0.14 3.76
C GLY A 316 42.56 -0.83 4.41
N GLY A 317 41.76 -0.08 5.16
CA GLY A 317 40.60 -0.59 5.92
C GLY A 317 40.94 -1.24 7.27
N VAL A 318 42.21 -1.35 7.66
CA VAL A 318 42.64 -1.95 8.92
C VAL A 318 42.88 -0.87 9.98
N ASP A 319 42.13 -0.93 11.09
CA ASP A 319 42.23 -0.02 12.22
C ASP A 319 43.33 -0.44 13.22
N THR A 320 44.21 0.51 13.56
CA THR A 320 45.28 0.36 14.56
C THR A 320 45.18 1.48 15.59
N VAL A 321 45.03 1.15 16.88
CA VAL A 321 45.02 2.15 17.96
C VAL A 321 46.46 2.63 18.21
N LEU A 322 46.75 3.88 17.88
CA LEU A 322 48.06 4.51 18.15
C LEU A 322 48.17 5.00 19.60
N SER A 323 47.04 5.43 20.18
CA SER A 323 46.95 5.88 21.56
C SER A 323 45.57 5.55 22.14
N GLU A 324 45.53 5.04 23.37
CA GLU A 324 44.33 5.00 24.21
C GLU A 324 44.63 5.72 25.53
N ARG A 325 43.66 6.48 26.05
CA ARG A 325 43.74 7.19 27.33
C ARG A 325 42.43 7.07 28.10
N LYS A 326 42.52 7.12 29.43
CA LYS A 326 41.37 7.27 30.32
C LYS A 326 41.28 8.71 30.79
N LEU A 327 40.11 9.34 30.63
CA LEU A 327 39.84 10.66 31.20
C LEU A 327 39.65 10.58 32.73
N ALA A 328 39.79 11.71 33.43
CA ALA A 328 39.64 11.78 34.89
C ALA A 328 38.23 11.36 35.40
N GLY A 329 37.23 11.35 34.52
CA GLY A 329 35.89 10.82 34.77
C GLY A 329 35.21 10.39 33.45
N PRO A 330 34.01 9.80 33.51
CA PRO A 330 33.17 9.59 32.34
C PRO A 330 32.70 10.92 31.74
N LEU A 331 32.29 10.89 30.48
CA LEU A 331 31.51 11.99 29.88
C LEU A 331 30.03 11.84 30.29
N THR A 332 29.28 12.94 30.23
CA THR A 332 27.87 13.01 30.65
C THR A 332 26.98 13.27 29.44
N ASP A 333 25.88 12.52 29.33
CA ASP A 333 24.86 12.70 28.27
C ASP A 333 24.26 14.11 28.32
N GLY A 334 24.16 14.75 27.15
CA GLY A 334 23.62 16.11 27.00
C GLY A 334 24.51 17.24 27.51
N VAL A 335 25.73 16.97 27.98
CA VAL A 335 26.77 17.98 28.13
C VAL A 335 27.46 18.19 26.78
N ARG A 336 27.75 19.45 26.45
CA ARG A 336 28.54 19.83 25.28
C ARG A 336 30.03 19.79 25.61
N TYR A 337 30.80 19.21 24.69
CA TYR A 337 32.26 19.08 24.81
C TYR A 337 32.95 19.69 23.59
N ASN A 338 33.96 20.52 23.82
CA ASN A 338 34.72 21.20 22.76
C ASN A 338 35.96 20.37 22.42
N LEU A 339 35.96 19.75 21.24
CA LEU A 339 37.09 18.98 20.71
C LEU A 339 37.95 19.86 19.81
N LYS A 340 39.27 19.88 20.08
CA LYS A 340 40.27 20.49 19.22
C LYS A 340 41.39 19.52 18.89
N ILE A 341 41.64 19.29 17.60
CA ILE A 341 42.72 18.47 17.07
C ILE A 341 43.70 19.38 16.33
N GLU A 342 45.00 19.27 16.62
CA GLU A 342 46.05 20.04 15.95
C GLU A 342 47.09 19.08 15.35
N ALA A 343 47.02 18.87 14.03
CA ALA A 343 48.01 18.13 13.29
C ALA A 343 49.02 19.12 12.67
N ARG A 344 50.31 18.95 13.01
CA ARG A 344 51.43 19.79 12.53
C ARG A 344 52.62 18.89 12.20
N LYS A 345 52.97 18.78 10.93
CA LYS A 345 53.92 17.79 10.40
C LYS A 345 53.55 16.39 10.91
N ASN A 346 54.45 15.70 11.62
CA ASN A 346 54.20 14.38 12.21
C ASN A 346 53.68 14.41 13.66
N LEU A 347 53.37 15.58 14.24
CA LEU A 347 52.79 15.69 15.58
C LEU A 347 51.27 15.90 15.49
N MET A 348 50.53 15.19 16.34
CA MET A 348 49.09 15.33 16.53
C MET A 348 48.81 15.54 18.02
N THR A 349 48.27 16.71 18.37
CA THR A 349 47.81 17.00 19.75
C THR A 349 46.29 17.08 19.78
N THR A 350 45.65 16.35 20.69
CA THR A 350 44.19 16.36 20.89
C THR A 350 43.84 16.99 22.23
N ARG A 351 42.86 17.89 22.23
CA ARG A 351 42.32 18.58 23.41
C ARG A 351 40.81 18.40 23.53
N LEU A 352 40.35 18.26 24.77
CA LEU A 352 38.94 18.31 25.16
C LEU A 352 38.76 19.46 26.16
N ASP A 353 37.87 20.40 25.86
CA ASP A 353 37.63 21.63 26.64
C ASP A 353 38.93 22.38 27.00
N GLY A 354 39.87 22.42 26.05
CA GLY A 354 41.18 23.06 26.18
C GLY A 354 42.26 22.21 26.86
N VAL A 355 41.89 21.17 27.62
CA VAL A 355 42.83 20.27 28.30
C VAL A 355 43.46 19.30 27.29
N VAL A 356 44.79 19.14 27.31
CA VAL A 356 45.49 18.14 26.47
C VAL A 356 45.17 16.74 26.96
N VAL A 357 44.61 15.92 26.06
CA VAL A 357 44.26 14.52 26.31
C VAL A 357 45.33 13.59 25.76
N ASP A 358 45.92 13.93 24.60
CA ASP A 358 46.94 13.12 23.95
C ASP A 358 47.89 13.96 23.08
N GLU A 359 49.15 13.52 23.03
CA GLU A 359 50.13 13.94 22.03
C GLU A 359 50.79 12.69 21.44
N THR A 360 50.52 12.43 20.16
CA THR A 360 51.05 11.27 19.42
C THR A 360 51.83 11.75 18.19
N ARG A 361 52.87 10.99 17.82
CA ARG A 361 53.61 11.21 16.58
C ARG A 361 53.43 10.04 15.61
N ASP A 362 53.04 10.35 14.39
CA ASP A 362 52.99 9.42 13.26
C ASP A 362 53.10 10.20 11.95
N GLU A 363 53.59 9.55 10.89
CA GLU A 363 53.83 10.16 9.57
C GLU A 363 53.19 9.41 8.39
N THR A 364 52.31 8.44 8.66
CA THR A 364 51.59 7.68 7.64
C THR A 364 50.78 8.56 6.69
N PHE A 365 50.11 9.60 7.21
CA PHE A 365 49.45 10.62 6.39
C PHE A 365 49.83 12.04 6.86
N LEU A 366 50.40 12.84 5.95
CA LEU A 366 50.80 14.23 6.23
C LEU A 366 49.84 15.28 5.65
N THR A 367 48.92 14.87 4.78
CA THR A 367 47.87 15.70 4.18
C THR A 367 46.52 14.98 4.21
N GLY A 368 45.39 15.67 4.06
CA GLY A 368 44.12 15.07 3.70
C GLY A 368 42.89 15.77 4.30
N ARG A 369 41.73 15.25 3.91
CA ARG A 369 40.39 15.74 4.26
C ARG A 369 40.07 15.63 5.76
N VAL A 370 38.94 16.19 6.18
CA VAL A 370 38.39 15.97 7.54
C VAL A 370 36.93 15.54 7.49
N GLY A 371 36.40 15.02 8.58
CA GLY A 371 34.98 14.72 8.72
C GLY A 371 34.69 13.95 10.01
N PHE A 372 33.62 13.15 10.02
CA PHE A 372 33.18 12.44 11.22
C PHE A 372 33.28 10.93 11.05
N TYR A 373 33.71 10.27 12.13
CA TYR A 373 33.82 8.83 12.27
C TYR A 373 32.77 8.37 13.27
N THR A 374 31.84 7.52 12.83
CA THR A 374 30.75 7.03 13.66
C THR A 374 30.49 5.55 13.36
N PRO A 375 31.11 4.64 14.13
CA PRO A 375 30.77 3.22 14.11
C PRO A 375 29.28 2.96 14.37
N LYS A 376 28.81 1.74 14.06
CA LYS A 376 27.45 1.30 14.41
C LYS A 376 27.21 1.48 15.92
N GLU A 377 25.96 1.76 16.30
CA GLU A 377 25.50 1.94 17.69
C GLU A 377 26.01 3.20 18.42
N LYS A 378 26.93 3.99 17.83
CA LYS A 378 27.39 5.25 18.40
C LYS A 378 26.39 6.36 18.13
N TRP A 379 26.00 7.11 19.16
CA TRP A 379 24.98 8.15 19.12
C TRP A 379 25.55 9.54 19.52
N PRO A 380 26.43 10.13 18.70
CA PRO A 380 26.85 11.52 18.85
C PRO A 380 25.90 12.50 18.15
N LEU A 381 26.00 13.77 18.51
CA LEU A 381 25.50 14.90 17.73
C LEU A 381 26.58 15.99 17.70
N PHE A 382 26.69 16.73 16.60
CA PHE A 382 27.63 17.85 16.45
C PHE A 382 26.88 19.12 16.06
N ASP A 383 27.21 20.27 16.67
CA ASP A 383 26.58 21.57 16.33
C ASP A 383 27.41 22.40 15.33
N SER A 384 28.69 22.06 15.15
CA SER A 384 29.61 22.87 14.36
C SER A 384 30.90 22.12 13.99
N ILE A 385 31.56 22.55 12.92
CA ILE A 385 32.96 22.20 12.64
C ILE A 385 33.69 23.35 11.94
N GLY A 386 34.82 23.76 12.51
CA GLY A 386 35.77 24.72 11.93
C GLY A 386 37.09 24.04 11.61
N VAL A 387 37.65 24.35 10.44
CA VAL A 387 38.95 23.83 9.99
C VAL A 387 39.83 24.99 9.59
N LYS A 388 41.06 25.04 10.12
CA LYS A 388 42.06 26.08 9.83
C LYS A 388 43.37 25.42 9.39
N ASP A 389 44.15 26.12 8.58
CA ASP A 389 45.48 25.66 8.14
C ASP A 389 46.58 25.92 9.19
N GLY A 390 47.85 25.74 8.79
CA GLY A 390 49.02 26.09 9.59
C GLY A 390 49.17 27.57 9.93
N SER A 391 48.63 28.49 9.11
CA SER A 391 48.67 29.95 9.31
C SER A 391 47.49 30.51 10.11
N GLY A 392 46.40 29.75 10.24
CA GLY A 392 45.15 30.16 10.91
C GLY A 392 44.04 30.57 9.94
N GLN A 393 44.24 30.48 8.62
CA GLN A 393 43.23 30.70 7.59
C GLN A 393 42.17 29.59 7.65
N THR A 394 40.89 29.97 7.70
CA THR A 394 39.77 29.02 7.62
C THR A 394 39.75 28.32 6.26
N LEU A 395 39.82 26.98 6.29
CA LEU A 395 39.75 26.09 5.13
C LEU A 395 38.33 25.54 4.90
N LEU A 396 37.58 25.35 5.97
CA LEU A 396 36.18 24.89 5.98
C LEU A 396 35.50 25.38 7.26
N ALA A 397 34.22 25.74 7.16
CA ALA A 397 33.35 25.97 8.30
C ALA A 397 31.95 25.41 8.00
N ASP A 398 31.33 24.80 9.00
CA ASP A 398 29.93 24.39 8.97
C ASP A 398 29.26 24.56 10.34
N ASP A 399 28.00 24.97 10.31
CA ASP A 399 27.09 25.11 11.45
C ASP A 399 25.84 24.21 11.31
N PHE A 400 25.80 23.40 10.24
CA PHE A 400 24.75 22.43 9.93
C PHE A 400 23.31 23.01 9.85
N ALA A 401 23.18 24.34 9.74
CA ALA A 401 21.93 25.02 9.44
C ALA A 401 21.57 24.98 7.94
N GLY A 402 22.57 24.73 7.08
CA GLY A 402 22.41 24.53 5.64
C GLY A 402 22.22 23.07 5.23
N ASP A 403 22.41 22.80 3.93
CA ASP A 403 22.49 21.43 3.41
C ASP A 403 23.87 20.79 3.63
N LEU A 404 23.97 19.48 3.35
CA LEU A 404 25.21 18.72 3.48
C LEU A 404 26.03 18.65 2.18
N SER A 405 25.90 19.60 1.25
CA SER A 405 26.64 19.62 -0.03
C SER A 405 28.16 19.68 0.12
N LYS A 406 28.67 20.16 1.26
CA LYS A 406 30.11 20.17 1.58
C LYS A 406 30.67 18.78 1.91
N TRP A 407 29.84 17.73 1.99
CA TRP A 407 30.17 16.43 2.59
C TRP A 407 29.87 15.23 1.68
N GLN A 408 30.71 14.21 1.79
CA GLN A 408 30.62 12.90 1.14
C GLN A 408 30.49 11.83 2.23
N PHE A 409 29.37 11.13 2.27
CA PHE A 409 29.01 10.09 3.24
C PHE A 409 28.19 8.99 2.55
N ALA A 410 27.85 7.90 3.23
CA ALA A 410 26.98 6.87 2.66
C ALA A 410 25.55 7.40 2.50
N ARG A 411 25.00 7.30 1.28
CA ARG A 411 23.72 7.87 0.87
C ARG A 411 22.96 6.89 -0.01
N THR A 412 21.65 7.11 -0.17
CA THR A 412 20.79 6.23 -0.96
C THR A 412 20.03 7.00 -2.03
N LEU A 413 19.51 6.29 -3.03
CA LEU A 413 18.43 6.82 -3.86
C LEU A 413 17.15 6.99 -3.01
N SER A 414 16.12 7.66 -3.54
CA SER A 414 14.78 7.59 -2.95
C SER A 414 14.14 6.22 -3.23
N PHE A 415 13.15 5.83 -2.44
CA PHE A 415 12.49 4.54 -2.60
C PHE A 415 11.13 4.48 -1.91
N VAL A 416 10.27 3.55 -2.33
CA VAL A 416 9.11 3.09 -1.53
C VAL A 416 9.54 1.86 -0.71
N ALA A 417 9.28 1.88 0.59
CA ALA A 417 9.55 0.76 1.48
C ALA A 417 8.32 -0.13 1.69
N ASP A 418 8.50 -1.23 2.43
CA ASP A 418 7.40 -2.04 2.96
C ASP A 418 6.57 -1.30 4.02
N GLY A 419 7.17 -0.46 4.86
CA GLY A 419 6.46 0.25 5.92
C GLY A 419 7.19 1.49 6.43
N ALA A 420 6.50 2.30 7.22
CA ALA A 420 7.06 3.52 7.83
C ALA A 420 7.37 3.41 9.32
N LYS A 421 6.77 2.45 10.05
CA LYS A 421 7.14 2.13 11.44
C LYS A 421 8.44 1.36 11.55
N ARG A 422 8.52 0.27 10.79
CA ARG A 422 9.52 -0.79 10.93
C ARG A 422 10.09 -1.22 9.56
N ASP A 423 11.11 -2.09 9.58
CA ASP A 423 12.00 -2.48 8.46
C ASP A 423 12.61 -1.30 7.72
N ARG A 424 11.80 -0.65 6.87
CA ARG A 424 12.14 0.45 5.96
C ARG A 424 13.11 0.02 4.85
N LEU A 425 12.82 -1.16 4.28
CA LEU A 425 13.54 -1.74 3.15
C LEU A 425 12.68 -1.72 1.88
N VAL A 426 13.31 -1.73 0.70
CA VAL A 426 12.58 -1.90 -0.57
C VAL A 426 12.21 -3.37 -0.75
N TRP A 427 10.95 -3.72 -0.63
CA TRP A 427 10.46 -5.08 -0.84
C TRP A 427 9.80 -5.24 -2.20
N SER A 428 10.42 -6.02 -3.09
CA SER A 428 10.01 -6.13 -4.50
C SER A 428 8.57 -6.62 -4.72
N GLY A 429 8.08 -7.51 -3.86
CA GLY A 429 6.69 -7.99 -3.89
C GLY A 429 5.70 -6.92 -3.50
N ASP A 430 5.99 -6.17 -2.44
CA ASP A 430 5.11 -5.14 -1.89
C ASP A 430 5.00 -3.90 -2.80
N LEU A 431 6.05 -3.60 -3.58
CA LEU A 431 6.01 -2.61 -4.65
C LEU A 431 4.88 -2.87 -5.66
N TYR A 432 4.53 -4.13 -5.96
CA TYR A 432 3.46 -4.45 -6.92
C TYR A 432 2.08 -3.95 -6.47
N PHE A 433 1.87 -3.93 -5.14
CA PHE A 433 0.68 -3.40 -4.49
C PHE A 433 0.78 -1.88 -4.35
N ALA A 434 1.92 -1.38 -3.86
CA ALA A 434 2.17 0.02 -3.57
C ALA A 434 2.02 0.92 -4.81
N GLN A 435 2.69 0.57 -5.91
CA GLN A 435 2.96 1.46 -7.04
C GLN A 435 1.73 2.10 -7.67
N ARG A 436 0.61 1.36 -7.77
CA ARG A 436 -0.62 1.88 -8.38
C ARG A 436 -1.23 2.99 -7.53
N ASN A 437 -1.11 2.90 -6.20
CA ASN A 437 -1.54 3.98 -5.31
C ASN A 437 -0.73 5.25 -5.59
N ALA A 438 0.58 5.15 -5.83
CA ALA A 438 1.41 6.28 -6.22
C ALA A 438 0.95 6.90 -7.55
N TYR A 439 0.77 6.08 -8.59
CA TYR A 439 0.41 6.56 -9.94
C TYR A 439 -0.98 7.20 -10.04
N TYR A 440 -1.90 6.93 -9.11
CA TYR A 440 -3.21 7.59 -9.05
C TYR A 440 -3.25 8.83 -8.14
N ALA A 441 -2.14 9.21 -7.50
CA ALA A 441 -2.06 10.38 -6.60
C ALA A 441 -0.95 11.38 -6.95
N PHE A 442 0.15 10.96 -7.57
CA PHE A 442 1.32 11.79 -7.84
C PHE A 442 1.74 11.73 -9.30
N ALA A 443 1.95 12.88 -9.94
CA ALA A 443 2.36 12.99 -11.33
C ALA A 443 3.83 12.58 -11.57
N GLN A 444 4.67 12.61 -10.53
CA GLN A 444 6.10 12.29 -10.61
C GLN A 444 6.48 11.20 -9.58
N PRO A 445 6.27 9.91 -9.89
CA PRO A 445 6.53 8.79 -8.98
C PRO A 445 8.02 8.42 -8.91
N THR A 446 8.86 9.38 -8.52
CA THR A 446 10.33 9.25 -8.41
C THR A 446 10.76 8.08 -7.53
N TYR A 447 10.11 7.91 -6.38
CA TYR A 447 10.33 6.82 -5.43
C TYR A 447 10.17 5.43 -6.08
N MET A 448 9.20 5.25 -6.98
CA MET A 448 9.00 3.98 -7.69
C MET A 448 10.09 3.73 -8.73
N ARG A 449 10.48 4.76 -9.48
CA ARG A 449 11.56 4.71 -10.48
C ARG A 449 12.88 4.31 -9.82
N ASP A 450 13.17 4.89 -8.66
CA ASP A 450 14.44 4.70 -7.98
C ASP A 450 14.49 3.39 -7.17
N SER A 451 13.36 2.93 -6.61
CA SER A 451 13.20 1.55 -6.12
C SER A 451 13.50 0.50 -7.18
N LEU A 452 13.06 0.69 -8.43
CA LEU A 452 13.35 -0.23 -9.54
C LEU A 452 14.85 -0.30 -9.85
N LYS A 453 15.54 0.85 -9.86
CA LYS A 453 17.00 0.93 -10.05
C LYS A 453 17.75 0.23 -8.91
N MET A 454 17.31 0.44 -7.67
CA MET A 454 17.89 -0.16 -6.47
C MET A 454 17.78 -1.70 -6.46
N LEU A 455 16.63 -2.25 -6.88
CA LEU A 455 16.46 -3.70 -7.06
C LEU A 455 17.30 -4.24 -8.24
N ALA A 456 17.32 -3.54 -9.38
CA ALA A 456 18.11 -3.94 -10.55
C ALA A 456 19.63 -3.94 -10.31
N PHE A 457 20.11 -3.07 -9.40
CA PHE A 457 21.50 -3.03 -8.94
C PHE A 457 21.84 -4.21 -8.00
N ASN A 458 20.92 -4.57 -7.10
CA ASN A 458 21.11 -5.67 -6.15
C ASN A 458 20.77 -7.04 -6.78
N GLN A 459 21.50 -7.37 -7.86
CA GLN A 459 21.39 -8.61 -8.61
C GLN A 459 22.71 -9.38 -8.60
N THR A 460 22.68 -10.68 -8.33
CA THR A 460 23.86 -11.56 -8.36
C THR A 460 24.30 -11.86 -9.80
N PRO A 461 25.52 -12.36 -10.04
CA PRO A 461 26.00 -12.72 -11.38
C PRO A 461 25.12 -13.73 -12.13
N GLU A 462 24.42 -14.60 -11.39
CA GLU A 462 23.50 -15.61 -11.93
C GLU A 462 22.17 -15.01 -12.43
N GLY A 463 21.86 -13.77 -12.04
CA GLY A 463 20.61 -13.08 -12.35
C GLY A 463 19.57 -13.05 -11.22
N TYR A 464 19.86 -13.61 -10.04
CA TYR A 464 18.97 -13.51 -8.88
C TYR A 464 18.91 -12.06 -8.36
N VAL A 465 17.71 -11.52 -8.16
CA VAL A 465 17.48 -10.18 -7.58
C VAL A 465 17.10 -10.32 -6.11
N HIS A 466 17.74 -9.55 -5.23
CA HIS A 466 17.40 -9.53 -3.79
C HIS A 466 15.94 -9.12 -3.57
N ALA A 467 15.21 -9.90 -2.77
CA ALA A 467 13.84 -9.59 -2.37
C ALA A 467 13.72 -8.25 -1.62
N CYS A 468 14.70 -7.98 -0.75
CA CYS A 468 14.85 -6.75 0.02
C CYS A 468 16.33 -6.41 0.24
N PRO A 469 16.93 -5.56 -0.61
CA PRO A 469 18.31 -5.12 -0.44
C PRO A 469 18.43 -3.99 0.58
N TYR A 470 19.64 -3.85 1.15
CA TYR A 470 20.04 -2.66 1.92
C TYR A 470 20.16 -1.44 0.97
N PRO A 471 19.38 -0.35 1.15
CA PRO A 471 19.30 0.76 0.22
C PRO A 471 20.60 1.54 -0.02
N GLU A 472 21.59 1.39 0.85
CA GLU A 472 22.87 2.13 0.85
C GLU A 472 24.05 1.41 0.19
N ARG A 473 23.83 0.23 -0.42
CA ARG A 473 24.91 -0.53 -1.06
C ARG A 473 25.47 0.16 -2.31
N ASP A 474 26.79 0.33 -2.32
CA ASP A 474 27.60 0.80 -3.45
C ASP A 474 28.28 -0.34 -4.23
N VAL A 475 28.19 -1.59 -3.75
CA VAL A 475 28.72 -2.81 -4.41
C VAL A 475 27.60 -3.85 -4.63
N PRO A 476 27.39 -4.33 -5.88
CA PRO A 476 26.44 -5.40 -6.18
C PRO A 476 26.74 -6.71 -5.43
N PRO A 477 25.74 -7.58 -5.19
CA PRO A 477 25.94 -8.84 -4.49
C PRO A 477 26.70 -9.88 -5.33
N VAL A 478 27.44 -10.76 -4.64
CA VAL A 478 28.26 -11.80 -5.27
C VAL A 478 27.48 -13.09 -5.57
N SER A 479 28.14 -14.04 -6.24
CA SER A 479 27.56 -15.36 -6.55
C SER A 479 27.04 -16.07 -5.29
N GLY A 480 25.78 -16.49 -5.32
CA GLY A 480 25.11 -17.16 -4.19
C GLY A 480 24.78 -16.27 -2.98
N GLU A 481 25.06 -14.96 -3.04
CA GLU A 481 24.64 -14.00 -2.02
C GLU A 481 23.16 -13.65 -2.23
N TYR A 482 22.24 -14.47 -1.71
CA TYR A 482 20.79 -14.32 -1.92
C TYR A 482 20.09 -13.28 -1.01
N GLY A 483 20.84 -12.45 -0.28
CA GLY A 483 20.30 -11.40 0.59
C GLY A 483 19.63 -11.90 1.88
N PRO A 484 19.01 -10.99 2.67
CA PRO A 484 18.42 -11.33 3.97
C PRO A 484 17.09 -12.10 3.86
N PHE A 485 16.37 -11.97 2.73
CA PHE A 485 15.17 -12.75 2.42
C PHE A 485 15.34 -13.52 1.10
N PRO A 486 16.03 -14.66 1.11
CA PRO A 486 16.27 -15.43 -0.10
C PRO A 486 14.97 -16.07 -0.62
N SER A 487 14.46 -15.51 -1.72
CA SER A 487 13.14 -15.80 -2.29
C SER A 487 13.13 -15.61 -3.82
N ASP A 488 12.84 -16.68 -4.56
CA ASP A 488 12.60 -16.61 -6.02
C ASP A 488 11.29 -15.90 -6.35
N GLU A 489 10.25 -16.06 -5.51
CA GLU A 489 8.95 -15.41 -5.67
C GLU A 489 9.09 -13.88 -5.56
N PHE A 490 9.91 -13.38 -4.63
CA PHE A 490 10.20 -11.95 -4.57
C PHE A 490 11.14 -11.46 -5.68
N ALA A 491 12.15 -12.23 -6.09
CA ALA A 491 12.98 -11.86 -7.24
C ALA A 491 12.14 -11.66 -8.51
N ALA A 492 11.16 -12.55 -8.75
CA ALA A 492 10.26 -12.49 -9.89
C ALA A 492 9.39 -11.22 -9.97
N TRP A 493 9.01 -10.63 -8.84
CA TRP A 493 8.14 -9.44 -8.82
C TRP A 493 8.74 -8.19 -9.50
N LEU A 494 10.06 -8.12 -9.71
CA LEU A 494 10.70 -6.99 -10.39
C LEU A 494 10.12 -6.73 -11.80
N VAL A 495 9.76 -7.78 -12.56
CA VAL A 495 9.31 -7.61 -13.96
C VAL A 495 7.88 -7.05 -14.05
N PRO A 496 6.86 -7.55 -13.32
CA PRO A 496 5.54 -6.91 -13.26
C PRO A 496 5.58 -5.46 -12.72
N VAL A 497 6.46 -5.17 -11.74
CA VAL A 497 6.63 -3.79 -11.24
C VAL A 497 7.25 -2.89 -12.31
N ALA A 498 8.25 -3.37 -13.06
CA ALA A 498 8.84 -2.63 -14.17
C ALA A 498 7.86 -2.38 -15.32
N TRP A 499 6.98 -3.35 -15.64
CA TRP A 499 5.94 -3.17 -16.65
C TRP A 499 4.88 -2.17 -16.19
N ASP A 500 4.39 -2.27 -14.96
CA ASP A 500 3.41 -1.33 -14.43
C ASP A 500 3.97 0.10 -14.34
N HIS A 501 5.25 0.26 -13.98
CA HIS A 501 5.91 1.57 -14.07
C HIS A 501 5.88 2.12 -15.49
N LEU A 502 6.29 1.33 -16.49
CA LEU A 502 6.24 1.72 -17.90
C LEU A 502 4.81 2.04 -18.36
N LEU A 503 3.83 1.24 -17.96
CA LEU A 503 2.42 1.39 -18.35
C LEU A 503 1.82 2.71 -17.84
N TYR A 504 2.17 3.15 -16.63
CA TYR A 504 1.63 4.38 -16.04
C TYR A 504 2.47 5.64 -16.35
N THR A 505 3.79 5.52 -16.55
CA THR A 505 4.71 6.67 -16.71
C THR A 505 5.28 6.87 -18.11
N ASP A 506 5.32 5.82 -18.94
CA ASP A 506 6.12 5.74 -20.17
C ASP A 506 7.62 6.08 -19.99
N ASP A 507 8.21 5.86 -18.80
CA ASP A 507 9.66 6.05 -18.55
C ASP A 507 10.53 4.97 -19.26
N VAL A 508 10.60 5.10 -20.58
CA VAL A 508 11.46 4.34 -21.49
C VAL A 508 12.95 4.52 -21.16
N ALA A 509 13.35 5.61 -20.47
CA ALA A 509 14.74 5.84 -20.11
C ALA A 509 15.16 4.92 -18.96
N THR A 510 14.45 4.95 -17.83
CA THR A 510 14.68 4.02 -16.70
C THR A 510 14.50 2.58 -17.13
N LEU A 511 13.49 2.27 -17.95
CA LEU A 511 13.28 0.90 -18.42
C LEU A 511 14.43 0.39 -19.30
N LYS A 512 15.05 1.24 -20.13
CA LYS A 512 16.27 0.87 -20.88
C LYS A 512 17.48 0.68 -19.98
N GLU A 513 17.63 1.51 -18.94
CA GLU A 513 18.70 1.43 -17.95
C GLU A 513 18.68 0.10 -17.19
N ILE A 514 17.50 -0.35 -16.73
CA ILE A 514 17.37 -1.60 -15.96
C ILE A 514 17.18 -2.85 -16.83
N TYR A 515 16.89 -2.73 -18.14
CA TYR A 515 16.61 -3.87 -19.02
C TYR A 515 17.67 -5.00 -18.99
N PRO A 516 18.99 -4.72 -18.93
CA PRO A 516 20.00 -5.77 -18.80
C PRO A 516 19.84 -6.63 -17.54
N ALA A 517 19.39 -6.03 -16.43
CA ALA A 517 19.09 -6.77 -15.20
C ALA A 517 17.81 -7.61 -15.35
N LEU A 518 16.76 -7.04 -15.95
CA LEU A 518 15.53 -7.79 -16.27
C LEU A 518 15.84 -9.01 -17.16
N LYS A 519 16.70 -8.85 -18.18
CA LYS A 519 17.09 -9.95 -19.08
C LYS A 519 17.88 -11.06 -18.37
N ARG A 520 18.77 -10.72 -17.42
CA ARG A 520 19.45 -11.72 -16.57
C ARG A 520 18.46 -12.45 -15.64
N LEU A 521 17.51 -11.73 -15.04
CA LEU A 521 16.47 -12.32 -14.18
C LEU A 521 15.56 -13.29 -14.95
N LEU A 522 15.19 -12.94 -16.18
CA LEU A 522 14.43 -13.82 -17.09
C LEU A 522 15.22 -15.08 -17.47
N GLY A 523 16.55 -14.97 -17.63
CA GLY A 523 17.44 -16.12 -17.80
C GLY A 523 17.48 -17.01 -16.57
N TYR A 524 17.69 -16.43 -15.39
CA TYR A 524 17.70 -17.11 -14.09
C TYR A 524 16.40 -17.88 -13.84
N LEU A 525 15.26 -17.20 -13.88
CA LEU A 525 13.94 -17.83 -13.70
C LEU A 525 13.63 -18.84 -14.80
N GLY A 526 14.08 -18.57 -16.04
CA GLY A 526 13.96 -19.49 -17.16
C GLY A 526 14.74 -20.80 -17.00
N SER A 527 15.92 -20.76 -16.37
CA SER A 527 16.71 -21.97 -16.07
C SER A 527 16.11 -22.87 -14.99
N LYS A 528 15.21 -22.32 -14.16
CA LYS A 528 14.47 -23.05 -13.13
C LYS A 528 13.17 -23.70 -13.66
N ILE A 529 12.88 -23.63 -14.96
CA ILE A 529 11.70 -24.29 -15.54
C ILE A 529 12.03 -25.76 -15.86
N GLY A 530 11.26 -26.68 -15.28
CA GLY A 530 11.41 -28.11 -15.45
C GLY A 530 10.89 -28.65 -16.79
N ALA A 531 11.11 -29.94 -17.03
CA ALA A 531 10.63 -30.64 -18.22
C ALA A 531 9.08 -30.70 -18.34
N ASP A 532 8.37 -30.49 -17.22
CA ASP A 532 6.91 -30.34 -17.15
C ASP A 532 6.46 -28.87 -17.29
N GLY A 533 7.33 -27.96 -17.72
CA GLY A 533 7.02 -26.54 -17.94
C GLY A 533 6.73 -25.72 -16.68
N LEU A 534 6.85 -26.32 -15.49
CA LEU A 534 6.65 -25.68 -14.19
C LEU A 534 7.97 -25.28 -13.52
N PHE A 535 7.90 -24.26 -12.67
CA PHE A 535 9.03 -23.81 -11.85
C PHE A 535 9.50 -24.88 -10.86
N ILE A 536 10.81 -25.13 -10.82
CA ILE A 536 11.52 -25.93 -9.83
C ILE A 536 12.05 -24.98 -8.75
N GLN A 537 11.44 -25.05 -7.57
CA GLN A 537 11.82 -24.22 -6.43
C GLN A 537 13.06 -24.78 -5.73
N ASP A 538 14.16 -24.01 -5.72
CA ASP A 538 15.33 -24.33 -4.92
C ASP A 538 15.03 -24.10 -3.42
N ARG A 539 15.52 -24.98 -2.55
CA ARG A 539 15.37 -24.84 -1.09
C ARG A 539 16.08 -23.60 -0.56
N ALA A 540 17.18 -23.16 -1.18
CA ALA A 540 17.95 -22.00 -0.72
C ALA A 540 17.18 -20.68 -0.86
N THR A 541 16.30 -20.59 -1.86
CA THR A 541 15.54 -19.39 -2.25
C THR A 541 14.03 -19.60 -2.12
N SER A 542 13.59 -20.46 -1.20
CA SER A 542 12.19 -20.90 -1.10
C SER A 542 11.30 -20.07 -0.16
N LYS A 543 11.77 -18.97 0.44
CA LYS A 543 10.86 -18.08 1.20
C LYS A 543 9.86 -17.46 0.25
N HIS A 544 8.63 -17.20 0.68
CA HIS A 544 7.58 -16.67 -0.18
C HIS A 544 6.50 -15.91 0.62
N ALA A 545 5.60 -15.16 -0.03
CA ALA A 545 4.69 -14.25 0.68
C ALA A 545 3.73 -14.94 1.68
N GLY A 546 3.42 -16.22 1.45
CA GLY A 546 2.65 -17.06 2.40
C GLY A 546 3.46 -17.90 3.41
N ASN A 547 4.80 -17.82 3.44
CA ASN A 547 5.68 -18.56 4.36
C ASN A 547 7.09 -17.94 4.38
N LEU A 548 7.52 -17.44 5.53
CA LEU A 548 8.80 -16.75 5.69
C LEU A 548 9.98 -17.73 5.94
N GLU A 549 9.72 -19.03 6.03
CA GLU A 549 10.70 -20.08 6.30
C GLU A 549 11.20 -20.81 5.04
N LEU A 550 12.44 -21.31 5.10
CA LEU A 550 13.05 -22.10 4.02
C LEU A 550 12.67 -23.59 4.11
N GLY A 551 12.23 -24.16 2.99
CA GLY A 551 11.85 -25.58 2.88
C GLY A 551 10.74 -25.90 1.87
N ASP A 552 9.92 -24.92 1.48
CA ASP A 552 8.80 -25.18 0.56
C ASP A 552 9.26 -25.25 -0.91
N VAL A 553 9.70 -26.45 -1.32
CA VAL A 553 10.14 -26.76 -2.69
C VAL A 553 9.01 -27.24 -3.62
N ARG A 554 7.75 -27.13 -3.18
CA ARG A 554 6.58 -27.61 -3.95
C ARG A 554 6.33 -26.77 -5.19
N LYS A 555 5.79 -27.39 -6.24
CA LYS A 555 5.35 -26.72 -7.47
C LYS A 555 4.05 -25.94 -7.24
N ARG A 556 4.16 -24.83 -6.48
CA ARG A 556 3.09 -23.89 -6.11
C ARG A 556 2.41 -23.29 -7.36
N ALA A 557 1.08 -23.23 -7.35
CA ALA A 557 0.34 -22.52 -8.40
C ALA A 557 0.65 -21.01 -8.40
N TYR A 558 0.79 -20.41 -7.21
CA TYR A 558 1.10 -18.98 -7.06
C TYR A 558 2.36 -18.58 -7.84
N MET A 559 3.47 -19.31 -7.65
CA MET A 559 4.73 -19.02 -8.34
C MET A 559 4.63 -19.20 -9.86
N ASN A 560 3.88 -20.21 -10.33
CA ASN A 560 3.72 -20.44 -11.78
C ASN A 560 2.79 -19.41 -12.45
N ILE A 561 1.81 -18.86 -11.72
CA ILE A 561 0.99 -17.72 -12.19
C ILE A 561 1.83 -16.44 -12.25
N LEU A 562 2.65 -16.17 -11.21
CA LEU A 562 3.60 -15.06 -11.21
C LEU A 562 4.59 -15.19 -12.38
N LEU A 563 5.13 -16.39 -12.61
CA LEU A 563 6.07 -16.67 -13.70
C LEU A 563 5.45 -16.46 -15.10
N TRP A 564 4.17 -16.82 -15.28
CA TRP A 564 3.43 -16.43 -16.49
C TRP A 564 3.33 -14.90 -16.63
N GLY A 565 3.01 -14.19 -15.55
CA GLY A 565 2.98 -12.73 -15.49
C GLY A 565 4.33 -12.12 -15.89
N VAL A 566 5.43 -12.60 -15.31
CA VAL A 566 6.81 -12.20 -15.61
C VAL A 566 7.11 -12.28 -17.11
N PHE A 567 6.86 -13.41 -17.77
CA PHE A 567 7.16 -13.54 -19.21
C PHE A 567 6.17 -12.77 -20.09
N SER A 568 4.90 -12.66 -19.68
CA SER A 568 3.88 -11.84 -20.35
C SER A 568 4.26 -10.35 -20.35
N ASP A 569 4.66 -9.83 -19.19
CA ASP A 569 5.04 -8.44 -18.98
C ASP A 569 6.41 -8.11 -19.58
N ALA A 570 7.39 -9.02 -19.49
CA ALA A 570 8.67 -8.92 -20.19
C ALA A 570 8.49 -8.73 -21.70
N GLY A 571 7.54 -9.45 -22.32
CA GLY A 571 7.24 -9.31 -23.74
C GLY A 571 6.76 -7.91 -24.12
N LYS A 572 5.93 -7.29 -23.28
CA LYS A 572 5.40 -5.94 -23.48
C LYS A 572 6.47 -4.86 -23.26
N ILE A 573 7.33 -5.03 -22.24
CA ILE A 573 8.49 -4.16 -22.02
C ILE A 573 9.42 -4.24 -23.24
N ALA A 574 9.82 -5.45 -23.65
CA ALA A 574 10.72 -5.67 -24.77
C ALA A 574 10.20 -5.03 -26.07
N GLU A 575 8.90 -5.22 -26.38
CA GLU A 575 8.24 -4.58 -27.52
C GLU A 575 8.26 -3.05 -27.43
N ARG A 576 7.86 -2.46 -26.29
CA ARG A 576 7.86 -1.00 -26.09
C ARG A 576 9.26 -0.38 -26.18
N LEU A 577 10.30 -1.13 -25.83
CA LEU A 577 11.71 -0.73 -25.94
C LEU A 577 12.34 -0.97 -27.32
N GLY A 578 11.72 -1.80 -28.17
CA GLY A 578 12.16 -2.13 -29.53
C GLY A 578 12.89 -3.48 -29.69
N TYR A 579 12.99 -4.29 -28.64
CA TYR A 579 13.70 -5.58 -28.62
C TYR A 579 12.78 -6.72 -29.08
N GLN A 580 12.49 -6.78 -30.38
CA GLN A 580 11.46 -7.68 -30.94
C GLN A 580 11.75 -9.18 -30.74
N ASP A 581 13.01 -9.62 -30.85
CA ASP A 581 13.37 -11.02 -30.64
C ASP A 581 13.17 -11.45 -29.18
N ASP A 582 13.57 -10.60 -28.23
CA ASP A 582 13.32 -10.81 -26.80
C ASP A 582 11.81 -10.79 -26.49
N ALA A 583 11.04 -9.93 -27.17
CA ALA A 583 9.58 -9.89 -27.03
C ALA A 583 8.92 -11.19 -27.53
N ALA A 584 9.37 -11.74 -28.66
CA ALA A 584 8.89 -13.00 -29.20
C ALA A 584 9.23 -14.18 -28.27
N ALA A 585 10.49 -14.28 -27.82
CA ALA A 585 10.93 -15.34 -26.90
C ALA A 585 10.19 -15.29 -25.54
N ALA A 586 9.94 -14.09 -25.01
CA ALA A 586 9.17 -13.91 -23.79
C ALA A 586 7.70 -14.34 -23.96
N ARG A 587 7.05 -13.98 -25.08
CA ARG A 587 5.67 -14.42 -25.40
C ARG A 587 5.56 -15.94 -25.55
N GLU A 588 6.51 -16.57 -26.23
CA GLU A 588 6.55 -18.04 -26.37
C GLU A 588 6.68 -18.71 -24.99
N LYS A 589 7.59 -18.20 -24.15
CA LYS A 589 7.79 -18.72 -22.79
C LYS A 589 6.54 -18.53 -21.92
N ALA A 590 5.86 -17.39 -22.02
CA ALA A 590 4.62 -17.13 -21.30
C ALA A 590 3.55 -18.17 -21.66
N GLU A 591 3.27 -18.39 -22.95
CA GLU A 591 2.25 -19.37 -23.36
C GLU A 591 2.67 -20.83 -23.06
N ALA A 592 3.98 -21.14 -23.03
CA ALA A 592 4.46 -22.43 -22.53
C ALA A 592 4.17 -22.65 -21.04
N VAL A 593 4.52 -21.69 -20.18
CA VAL A 593 4.21 -21.74 -18.72
C VAL A 593 2.70 -21.77 -18.48
N LYS A 594 1.91 -21.02 -19.27
CA LYS A 594 0.45 -21.01 -19.17
C LYS A 594 -0.18 -22.37 -19.50
N ARG A 595 0.32 -23.08 -20.51
CA ARG A 595 -0.12 -24.45 -20.82
C ARG A 595 0.16 -25.39 -19.64
N ALA A 596 1.39 -25.43 -19.15
CA ALA A 596 1.77 -26.26 -17.99
C ALA A 596 0.95 -25.92 -16.72
N LEU A 597 0.70 -24.64 -16.47
CA LEU A 597 -0.14 -24.15 -15.38
C LEU A 597 -1.59 -24.69 -15.47
N PHE A 598 -2.22 -24.62 -16.65
CA PHE A 598 -3.58 -25.16 -16.82
C PHE A 598 -3.62 -26.69 -16.92
N GLU A 599 -2.58 -27.35 -17.44
CA GLU A 599 -2.52 -28.81 -17.51
C GLU A 599 -2.33 -29.45 -16.14
N HIS A 600 -1.43 -28.90 -15.32
CA HIS A 600 -1.01 -29.54 -14.08
C HIS A 600 -1.67 -28.98 -12.83
N LEU A 601 -2.04 -27.70 -12.79
CA LEU A 601 -2.43 -27.01 -11.54
C LEU A 601 -3.89 -26.53 -11.50
N TRP A 602 -4.57 -26.47 -12.64
CA TRP A 602 -6.00 -26.20 -12.69
C TRP A 602 -6.80 -27.44 -12.29
N ASP A 603 -7.95 -27.23 -11.64
CA ASP A 603 -8.94 -28.25 -11.33
C ASP A 603 -10.24 -27.91 -12.07
N GLU A 604 -10.53 -28.67 -13.13
CA GLU A 604 -11.68 -28.41 -14.00
C GLU A 604 -13.03 -28.75 -13.33
N GLN A 605 -13.04 -29.69 -12.37
CA GLN A 605 -14.24 -30.06 -11.61
C GLN A 605 -14.60 -28.97 -10.57
N ARG A 606 -13.58 -28.41 -9.91
CA ARG A 606 -13.75 -27.32 -8.92
C ARG A 606 -13.79 -25.94 -9.58
N GLY A 607 -13.28 -25.80 -10.81
CA GLY A 607 -13.24 -24.56 -11.58
C GLY A 607 -12.27 -23.53 -11.02
N LEU A 608 -11.13 -23.98 -10.45
CA LEU A 608 -10.14 -23.14 -9.76
C LEU A 608 -8.74 -23.78 -9.76
N PHE A 609 -7.70 -23.02 -9.41
CA PHE A 609 -6.34 -23.55 -9.23
C PHE A 609 -6.16 -24.26 -7.88
N CYS A 610 -5.43 -25.38 -7.88
CA CYS A 610 -4.91 -26.01 -6.67
C CYS A 610 -3.81 -25.15 -5.99
N GLU A 611 -3.41 -25.50 -4.77
CA GLU A 611 -2.29 -24.85 -4.07
C GLU A 611 -0.94 -25.20 -4.72
N ALA A 612 -0.71 -26.48 -5.00
CA ALA A 612 0.49 -26.99 -5.66
C ALA A 612 0.20 -28.33 -6.37
N VAL A 613 1.13 -28.84 -7.18
CA VAL A 613 1.01 -30.18 -7.80
C VAL A 613 0.84 -31.25 -6.72
N GLU A 614 1.65 -31.15 -5.68
CA GLU A 614 1.77 -32.04 -4.53
C GLU A 614 0.61 -31.86 -3.51
N LYS A 615 -0.20 -30.81 -3.65
CA LYS A 615 -1.31 -30.51 -2.72
C LYS A 615 -2.51 -29.93 -3.48
N ARG A 616 -3.41 -30.82 -3.88
CA ARG A 616 -4.61 -30.52 -4.70
C ARG A 616 -5.73 -29.73 -4.00
N GLY A 617 -5.51 -29.23 -2.78
CA GLY A 617 -6.45 -28.33 -2.10
C GLY A 617 -6.57 -26.99 -2.85
N SER A 618 -7.65 -26.23 -2.60
CA SER A 618 -7.86 -24.93 -3.26
C SER A 618 -6.79 -23.91 -2.86
N GLY A 619 -6.04 -23.40 -3.84
CA GLY A 619 -5.02 -22.37 -3.62
C GLY A 619 -5.65 -20.98 -3.58
N ALA A 620 -6.25 -20.56 -2.46
CA ALA A 620 -6.97 -19.28 -2.38
C ALA A 620 -6.11 -18.06 -2.78
N GLU A 621 -4.85 -18.03 -2.35
CA GLU A 621 -3.88 -16.98 -2.70
C GLU A 621 -3.52 -17.01 -4.20
N ALA A 622 -3.35 -18.21 -4.77
CA ALA A 622 -3.07 -18.41 -6.19
C ALA A 622 -4.26 -17.99 -7.07
N ASN A 623 -5.49 -18.32 -6.68
CA ASN A 623 -6.69 -17.91 -7.39
C ASN A 623 -6.92 -16.39 -7.32
N ALA A 624 -6.59 -15.75 -6.20
CA ALA A 624 -6.58 -14.29 -6.09
C ALA A 624 -5.55 -13.65 -7.03
N LEU A 625 -4.35 -14.23 -7.14
CA LEU A 625 -3.32 -13.79 -8.08
C LEU A 625 -3.75 -13.99 -9.55
N ALA A 626 -4.33 -15.16 -9.89
CA ALA A 626 -4.85 -15.46 -11.23
C ALA A 626 -5.93 -14.48 -11.69
N LEU A 627 -6.82 -14.08 -10.77
CA LEU A 627 -7.79 -13.03 -11.04
C LEU A 627 -7.09 -11.66 -11.24
N SER A 628 -6.13 -11.32 -10.37
CA SER A 628 -5.43 -10.02 -10.39
C SER A 628 -4.55 -9.79 -11.63
N MET A 629 -3.88 -10.83 -12.12
CA MET A 629 -2.95 -10.77 -13.27
C MET A 629 -3.62 -11.00 -14.63
N GLY A 630 -4.89 -11.43 -14.67
CA GLY A 630 -5.59 -11.60 -15.95
C GLY A 630 -5.31 -12.90 -16.71
N VAL A 631 -4.88 -13.98 -16.02
CA VAL A 631 -4.52 -15.26 -16.68
C VAL A 631 -5.75 -16.09 -17.13
N LEU A 632 -6.92 -15.79 -16.57
CA LEU A 632 -8.17 -16.53 -16.75
C LEU A 632 -8.98 -15.98 -17.92
N SER A 633 -9.75 -16.83 -18.60
CA SER A 633 -10.88 -16.37 -19.41
C SER A 633 -12.01 -15.82 -18.53
N GLN A 634 -12.90 -14.98 -19.06
CA GLN A 634 -14.08 -14.50 -18.33
C GLN A 634 -14.92 -15.66 -17.75
N ALA A 635 -15.04 -16.77 -18.49
CA ALA A 635 -15.76 -17.96 -18.02
C ALA A 635 -15.05 -18.63 -16.84
N GLN A 636 -13.72 -18.76 -16.88
CA GLN A 636 -12.94 -19.26 -15.75
C GLN A 636 -12.98 -18.31 -14.55
N ALA A 637 -12.89 -17.00 -14.76
CA ALA A 637 -13.03 -15.98 -13.71
C ALA A 637 -14.40 -16.06 -13.01
N ALA A 638 -15.49 -16.32 -13.74
CA ALA A 638 -16.82 -16.57 -13.19
C ALA A 638 -16.93 -17.88 -12.38
N ARG A 639 -16.05 -18.87 -12.63
CA ARG A 639 -15.93 -20.07 -11.77
C ARG A 639 -15.17 -19.76 -10.49
N VAL A 640 -14.04 -19.07 -10.60
CA VAL A 640 -13.18 -18.71 -9.46
C VAL A 640 -13.87 -17.72 -8.51
N SER A 641 -14.59 -16.72 -9.01
CA SER A 641 -15.25 -15.68 -8.18
C SER A 641 -16.19 -16.26 -7.13
N ARG A 642 -16.98 -17.28 -7.49
CA ARG A 642 -17.84 -18.07 -6.58
C ARG A 642 -17.11 -18.65 -5.37
N SER A 643 -15.81 -18.93 -5.49
CA SER A 643 -14.98 -19.49 -4.41
C SER A 643 -14.35 -18.44 -3.49
N ILE A 644 -14.43 -17.14 -3.81
CA ILE A 644 -13.74 -16.07 -3.06
C ILE A 644 -14.45 -15.76 -1.73
N GLY A 645 -14.07 -16.52 -0.71
CA GLY A 645 -14.35 -16.26 0.71
C GLY A 645 -13.52 -15.08 1.26
N ARG A 646 -13.27 -15.11 2.57
CA ARG A 646 -12.23 -14.29 3.20
C ARG A 646 -10.89 -15.02 3.12
N ILE A 647 -9.86 -14.34 2.63
CA ILE A 647 -8.46 -14.81 2.67
C ILE A 647 -7.82 -14.29 3.96
N ALA A 648 -6.90 -15.05 4.56
CA ALA A 648 -6.29 -14.68 5.85
C ALA A 648 -5.55 -13.34 5.75
N HIS A 649 -4.57 -13.24 4.85
CA HIS A 649 -3.77 -12.04 4.64
C HIS A 649 -4.46 -11.04 3.70
N GLY A 650 -4.49 -9.78 4.12
CA GLY A 650 -5.11 -8.66 3.41
C GLY A 650 -4.53 -8.44 2.01
N LYS A 651 -3.20 -8.58 1.81
CA LYS A 651 -2.58 -8.37 0.49
C LYS A 651 -3.19 -9.29 -0.58
N PHE A 652 -3.39 -10.57 -0.26
CA PHE A 652 -4.08 -11.51 -1.16
C PHE A 652 -5.58 -11.24 -1.29
N GLN A 653 -6.26 -10.72 -0.25
CA GLN A 653 -7.64 -10.25 -0.38
C GLN A 653 -7.76 -9.06 -1.34
N GLY A 654 -6.77 -8.16 -1.36
CA GLY A 654 -6.66 -7.05 -2.30
C GLY A 654 -6.41 -7.52 -3.73
N LEU A 655 -5.58 -8.55 -3.96
CA LEU A 655 -5.45 -9.19 -5.27
C LEU A 655 -6.81 -9.72 -5.76
N ALA A 656 -7.57 -10.39 -4.90
CA ALA A 656 -8.89 -10.89 -5.24
C ALA A 656 -9.88 -9.75 -5.55
N SER A 657 -9.88 -8.67 -4.76
CA SER A 657 -10.72 -7.48 -5.01
C SER A 657 -10.40 -6.83 -6.36
N ARG A 658 -9.13 -6.44 -6.59
CA ARG A 658 -8.65 -5.93 -7.89
C ARG A 658 -9.04 -6.84 -9.05
N GLY A 659 -8.84 -8.15 -8.90
CA GLY A 659 -9.13 -9.12 -9.94
C GLY A 659 -10.62 -9.17 -10.29
N LEU A 660 -11.49 -9.25 -9.29
CA LEU A 660 -12.95 -9.18 -9.46
C LEU A 660 -13.36 -7.88 -10.19
N LEU A 661 -12.86 -6.73 -9.73
CA LEU A 661 -13.08 -5.42 -10.38
C LEU A 661 -12.59 -5.40 -11.84
N THR A 662 -11.47 -6.04 -12.13
CA THR A 662 -10.88 -6.13 -13.48
C THR A 662 -11.80 -6.87 -14.46
N TYR A 663 -12.34 -8.04 -14.06
CA TYR A 663 -13.31 -8.80 -14.87
C TYR A 663 -14.73 -8.21 -14.89
N GLY A 664 -14.98 -7.10 -14.18
CA GLY A 664 -16.27 -6.41 -14.12
C GLY A 664 -17.22 -6.90 -13.02
N TYR A 665 -16.76 -7.74 -12.09
CA TYR A 665 -17.51 -8.16 -10.91
C TYR A 665 -17.41 -7.07 -9.83
N GLY A 666 -18.04 -5.92 -10.10
CA GLY A 666 -17.97 -4.71 -9.29
C GLY A 666 -18.41 -4.95 -7.85
N GLN A 667 -19.57 -5.58 -7.66
CA GLN A 667 -20.15 -5.76 -6.34
C GLN A 667 -19.34 -6.77 -5.50
N GLN A 668 -18.90 -7.88 -6.10
CA GLN A 668 -18.01 -8.83 -5.43
C GLN A 668 -16.64 -8.24 -5.11
N GLY A 669 -16.10 -7.38 -6.00
CA GLY A 669 -14.84 -6.67 -5.79
C GLY A 669 -14.87 -5.77 -4.56
N VAL A 670 -15.92 -4.97 -4.40
CA VAL A 670 -16.13 -4.12 -3.22
C VAL A 670 -16.45 -4.97 -1.98
N LYS A 671 -17.35 -5.96 -2.09
CA LYS A 671 -17.70 -6.90 -0.99
C LYS A 671 -16.47 -7.70 -0.50
N ALA A 672 -15.40 -7.83 -1.28
CA ALA A 672 -14.12 -8.41 -0.84
C ALA A 672 -13.33 -7.53 0.15
N ILE A 673 -13.45 -6.20 0.05
CA ILE A 673 -12.85 -5.25 1.00
C ILE A 673 -13.64 -5.24 2.32
N TYR A 674 -14.98 -5.18 2.24
CA TYR A 674 -15.87 -5.25 3.42
C TYR A 674 -15.80 -6.59 4.18
N LYS A 675 -15.38 -7.70 3.54
CA LYS A 675 -15.10 -8.99 4.20
C LYS A 675 -13.85 -8.96 5.10
N HIS A 676 -12.96 -7.97 4.94
CA HIS A 676 -11.69 -7.87 5.68
C HIS A 676 -11.63 -6.59 6.54
N ASN A 677 -10.46 -6.28 7.10
CA ASN A 677 -10.35 -5.32 8.20
C ASN A 677 -10.25 -3.84 7.76
N TRP A 678 -10.28 -3.52 6.46
CA TRP A 678 -10.23 -2.12 5.99
C TRP A 678 -11.30 -1.24 6.64
N MET A 679 -12.53 -1.72 6.74
CA MET A 679 -13.61 -0.98 7.40
C MET A 679 -13.33 -0.72 8.89
N LYS A 680 -12.56 -1.58 9.56
CA LYS A 680 -12.21 -1.45 10.98
C LYS A 680 -11.26 -0.29 11.26
N LEU A 681 -10.42 0.10 10.29
CA LEU A 681 -9.60 1.32 10.38
C LEU A 681 -10.44 2.60 10.45
N LEU A 682 -11.72 2.52 10.07
CA LEU A 682 -12.65 3.66 10.04
C LEU A 682 -13.51 3.76 11.30
N GLU A 683 -13.64 2.68 12.07
CA GLU A 683 -14.48 2.59 13.26
C GLU A 683 -13.96 3.53 14.37
N PRO A 684 -14.83 4.25 15.11
CA PRO A 684 -14.39 5.12 16.21
C PRO A 684 -13.65 4.40 17.35
N SER A 685 -13.81 3.08 17.44
CA SER A 685 -13.11 2.17 18.36
C SER A 685 -11.64 1.91 17.98
N TRP A 686 -11.20 2.29 16.77
CA TRP A 686 -9.80 2.17 16.37
C TRP A 686 -9.02 3.42 16.76
N GLU A 687 -8.30 3.32 17.89
CA GLU A 687 -7.44 4.39 18.39
C GLU A 687 -6.01 4.33 17.83
N GLY A 688 -5.76 3.47 16.83
CA GLY A 688 -4.45 3.33 16.18
C GLY A 688 -4.14 4.43 15.15
N THR A 689 -3.23 4.10 14.24
CA THR A 689 -2.87 4.97 13.10
C THR A 689 -3.90 4.91 11.98
N THR A 690 -3.97 5.95 11.16
CA THR A 690 -4.95 6.07 10.05
C THR A 690 -4.29 5.75 8.71
N THR A 691 -3.69 4.55 8.63
CA THR A 691 -2.96 3.96 7.49
C THR A 691 -3.36 2.49 7.33
N THR A 692 -3.11 1.85 6.17
CA THR A 692 -3.33 0.41 6.00
C THR A 692 -2.21 -0.38 6.68
N THR A 693 -2.55 -1.49 7.33
CA THR A 693 -1.61 -2.24 8.17
C THR A 693 -1.13 -3.52 7.47
N GLU A 694 0.03 -4.03 7.88
CA GLU A 694 0.63 -5.27 7.37
C GLU A 694 -0.39 -6.40 7.21
N CYS A 695 -0.64 -6.88 5.99
CA CYS A 695 -1.64 -7.90 5.69
C CYS A 695 -3.05 -7.60 6.26
N MET A 696 -3.42 -6.34 6.46
CA MET A 696 -4.60 -5.87 7.19
C MET A 696 -4.74 -6.50 8.60
N LYS A 697 -3.61 -6.76 9.28
CA LYS A 697 -3.59 -7.21 10.67
C LYS A 697 -3.77 -6.02 11.61
N MET A 698 -4.85 -6.02 12.38
CA MET A 698 -5.13 -4.98 13.39
C MET A 698 -4.33 -5.28 14.66
N GLY A 699 -3.07 -4.85 14.71
CA GLY A 699 -2.22 -4.96 15.90
C GLY A 699 -2.33 -3.72 16.80
N THR A 700 -2.48 -3.90 18.11
CA THR A 700 -2.52 -2.78 19.08
C THR A 700 -1.23 -2.65 19.89
N ARG A 701 -0.32 -3.62 19.78
CA ARG A 701 0.98 -3.72 20.46
C ARG A 701 1.95 -4.51 19.60
N GLY A 702 3.25 -4.36 19.85
CA GLY A 702 4.28 -5.15 19.20
C GLY A 702 4.84 -4.53 17.91
N TRP A 703 5.68 -5.33 17.28
CA TRP A 703 6.54 -4.93 16.15
C TRP A 703 5.80 -4.78 14.81
N HIS A 704 4.56 -5.28 14.67
CA HIS A 704 3.78 -5.21 13.42
C HIS A 704 3.76 -3.81 12.80
N ASP A 705 3.78 -3.71 11.47
CA ASP A 705 3.66 -2.40 10.82
C ASP A 705 2.19 -2.01 10.64
N GLU A 706 1.85 -0.81 11.09
CA GLU A 706 0.53 -0.21 10.85
C GLU A 706 0.52 0.77 9.65
N SER A 707 1.58 0.79 8.82
CA SER A 707 1.80 1.71 7.70
C SER A 707 2.28 1.06 6.39
N HIS A 708 1.69 -0.08 6.03
CA HIS A 708 2.20 -1.00 5.01
C HIS A 708 1.45 -0.82 3.66
N PRO A 709 2.13 -0.48 2.55
CA PRO A 709 1.49 -0.33 1.23
C PRO A 709 1.04 -1.64 0.56
N ASP A 710 1.26 -2.80 1.19
CA ASP A 710 0.82 -4.13 0.70
C ASP A 710 -0.70 -4.26 0.57
N THR A 711 -1.41 -3.37 1.26
CA THR A 711 -2.86 -3.36 1.44
C THR A 711 -3.46 -1.98 1.17
N ALA A 712 -2.67 -1.06 0.61
CA ALA A 712 -3.15 0.21 0.07
C ALA A 712 -3.97 -0.04 -1.21
N ILE A 713 -5.21 0.45 -1.22
CA ILE A 713 -6.24 0.14 -2.23
C ILE A 713 -6.87 1.40 -2.87
N ALA A 714 -6.24 2.57 -2.79
CA ALA A 714 -6.72 3.79 -3.46
C ALA A 714 -6.99 3.56 -4.95
N TYR A 715 -6.08 2.83 -5.60
CA TYR A 715 -6.24 2.50 -7.02
C TYR A 715 -7.46 1.62 -7.31
N HIS A 716 -8.01 0.86 -6.35
CA HIS A 716 -9.25 0.11 -6.60
C HIS A 716 -10.40 1.07 -6.95
N PHE A 717 -10.43 2.24 -6.31
CA PHE A 717 -11.48 3.22 -6.51
C PHE A 717 -11.21 4.08 -7.75
N SER A 718 -9.98 4.60 -7.94
CA SER A 718 -9.63 5.40 -9.13
C SER A 718 -9.60 4.59 -10.44
N ALA A 719 -9.12 3.34 -10.42
CA ALA A 719 -9.04 2.50 -11.61
C ALA A 719 -10.40 1.93 -12.02
N TYR A 720 -11.23 1.47 -11.07
CA TYR A 720 -12.39 0.64 -11.40
C TYR A 720 -13.73 1.31 -11.05
N ILE A 721 -13.88 1.92 -9.87
CA ILE A 721 -15.14 2.60 -9.51
C ILE A 721 -15.31 3.88 -10.32
N LEU A 722 -14.29 4.75 -10.34
CA LEU A 722 -14.21 5.89 -11.26
C LEU A 722 -14.04 5.42 -12.71
N GLY A 723 -13.22 4.38 -12.92
CA GLY A 723 -13.12 3.64 -14.18
C GLY A 723 -11.92 3.98 -15.08
N VAL A 724 -10.97 4.80 -14.64
CA VAL A 724 -9.88 5.32 -15.50
C VAL A 724 -8.65 4.40 -15.44
N VAL A 725 -8.34 3.67 -16.52
CA VAL A 725 -7.17 2.77 -16.61
C VAL A 725 -6.35 2.99 -17.89
N PRO A 726 -5.01 2.92 -17.84
CA PRO A 726 -4.19 2.97 -19.05
C PRO A 726 -4.39 1.71 -19.89
N LEU A 727 -4.49 1.89 -21.21
CA LEU A 727 -4.44 0.80 -22.21
C LEU A 727 -3.04 0.75 -22.86
N GLU A 728 -2.43 1.92 -23.05
CA GLU A 728 -1.06 2.08 -23.56
C GLU A 728 -0.17 2.83 -22.57
N PRO A 729 1.15 2.59 -22.59
CA PRO A 729 2.12 3.27 -21.72
C PRO A 729 1.98 4.80 -21.68
N GLY A 730 1.94 5.35 -20.46
CA GLY A 730 1.81 6.77 -20.18
C GLY A 730 0.38 7.34 -20.31
N PHE A 731 -0.65 6.49 -20.42
CA PHE A 731 -2.03 6.88 -20.74
C PHE A 731 -2.20 7.52 -22.14
N ARG A 732 -1.28 7.29 -23.10
CA ARG A 732 -1.47 7.66 -24.52
C ARG A 732 -2.82 7.22 -25.06
N ARG A 733 -3.22 6.00 -24.70
CA ARG A 733 -4.57 5.48 -24.84
C ARG A 733 -5.03 4.98 -23.48
N PHE A 734 -6.25 5.32 -23.08
CA PHE A 734 -6.83 4.89 -21.81
C PHE A 734 -8.31 4.51 -21.93
N GLN A 735 -8.78 3.68 -21.02
CA GLN A 735 -10.19 3.30 -20.91
C GLN A 735 -10.84 4.09 -19.79
N VAL A 736 -12.11 4.46 -20.00
CA VAL A 736 -13.00 5.00 -18.96
C VAL A 736 -14.19 4.07 -18.84
N ARG A 737 -14.14 3.15 -17.88
CA ARG A 737 -15.17 2.14 -17.59
C ARG A 737 -15.73 2.30 -16.19
N PRO A 738 -16.71 3.19 -15.97
CA PRO A 738 -17.45 3.27 -14.71
C PRO A 738 -17.96 1.90 -14.28
N LEU A 739 -17.70 1.52 -13.03
CA LEU A 739 -18.32 0.37 -12.38
C LEU A 739 -19.12 0.84 -11.16
N PRO A 740 -20.39 1.23 -11.37
CA PRO A 740 -21.29 1.55 -10.26
C PRO A 740 -21.55 0.30 -9.41
N VAL A 741 -21.65 0.49 -8.09
CA VAL A 741 -21.98 -0.57 -7.12
C VAL A 741 -23.18 -0.15 -6.25
N GLN A 742 -23.66 -1.01 -5.34
CA GLN A 742 -24.74 -0.66 -4.40
C GLN A 742 -24.29 0.50 -3.48
N GLU A 743 -23.04 0.48 -3.05
CA GLU A 743 -22.43 1.45 -2.13
C GLU A 743 -22.18 2.84 -2.75
N VAL A 744 -22.25 2.98 -4.08
CA VAL A 744 -21.81 4.18 -4.82
C VAL A 744 -22.82 4.60 -5.90
N SER A 745 -23.42 5.78 -5.74
CA SER A 745 -24.34 6.40 -6.71
C SER A 745 -23.70 7.46 -7.61
N TRP A 746 -22.55 8.01 -7.21
CA TRP A 746 -21.70 8.87 -8.05
C TRP A 746 -20.24 8.75 -7.63
N ALA A 747 -19.31 9.00 -8.57
CA ALA A 747 -17.88 9.09 -8.32
C ALA A 747 -17.24 10.21 -9.16
N ARG A 748 -16.15 10.80 -8.68
CA ARG A 748 -15.36 11.88 -9.30
C ARG A 748 -13.89 11.66 -8.99
N GLY A 749 -13.00 12.13 -9.86
CA GLY A 749 -11.58 12.08 -9.58
C GLY A 749 -10.69 12.72 -10.64
N ARG A 750 -9.44 12.92 -10.25
CA ARG A 750 -8.33 13.37 -11.08
C ARG A 750 -7.28 12.27 -11.10
N VAL A 751 -6.85 11.86 -12.28
CA VAL A 751 -5.74 10.93 -12.49
C VAL A 751 -4.61 11.71 -13.16
N PRO A 752 -3.46 11.90 -12.49
CA PRO A 752 -2.32 12.57 -13.10
C PRO A 752 -1.66 11.63 -14.11
N THR A 753 -1.23 12.17 -15.25
CA THR A 753 -0.52 11.42 -16.29
C THR A 753 0.63 12.25 -16.86
N PRO A 754 1.61 11.64 -17.55
CA PRO A 754 2.65 12.36 -18.30
C PRO A 754 2.12 13.38 -19.32
N HIS A 755 0.87 13.23 -19.77
CA HIS A 755 0.22 14.13 -20.73
C HIS A 755 -0.68 15.20 -20.08
N GLY A 756 -0.79 15.21 -18.76
CA GLY A 756 -1.68 16.08 -17.99
C GLY A 756 -2.72 15.32 -17.16
N VAL A 757 -3.62 16.04 -16.51
CA VAL A 757 -4.65 15.43 -15.64
C VAL A 757 -5.84 14.95 -16.47
N ILE A 758 -6.16 13.66 -16.39
CA ILE A 758 -7.48 13.14 -16.76
C ILE A 758 -8.43 13.48 -15.60
N GLU A 759 -9.44 14.30 -15.84
CA GLU A 759 -10.54 14.50 -14.89
C GLU A 759 -11.75 13.71 -15.35
N ALA A 760 -12.33 12.90 -14.47
CA ALA A 760 -13.51 12.09 -14.77
C ALA A 760 -14.52 12.15 -13.62
N GLY A 761 -15.79 11.95 -13.91
CA GLY A 761 -16.79 11.70 -12.88
C GLY A 761 -18.15 11.34 -13.44
N TRP A 762 -18.87 10.44 -12.78
CA TRP A 762 -20.17 9.94 -13.20
C TRP A 762 -21.20 10.00 -12.08
N GLU A 763 -22.47 10.09 -12.45
CA GLU A 763 -23.63 10.04 -11.58
C GLU A 763 -24.73 9.11 -12.16
N LYS A 764 -25.31 8.25 -11.32
CA LYS A 764 -26.52 7.48 -11.68
C LYS A 764 -27.69 8.44 -11.91
N LYS A 765 -28.54 8.12 -12.88
CA LYS A 765 -29.86 8.73 -13.12
C LYS A 765 -30.92 7.62 -13.06
N GLU A 766 -32.19 8.01 -12.96
CA GLU A 766 -33.32 7.08 -12.79
C GLU A 766 -33.38 6.00 -13.89
N THR A 767 -33.02 6.36 -15.13
CA THR A 767 -33.07 5.49 -16.32
C THR A 767 -31.71 5.34 -17.02
N GLY A 768 -30.61 5.70 -16.35
CA GLY A 768 -29.34 5.89 -17.04
C GLY A 768 -28.14 6.30 -16.16
N LEU A 769 -27.10 6.79 -16.83
CA LEU A 769 -25.88 7.31 -16.21
C LEU A 769 -25.40 8.53 -17.00
N ARG A 770 -24.93 9.57 -16.30
CA ARG A 770 -24.19 10.68 -16.90
C ARG A 770 -22.74 10.60 -16.50
N LEU A 771 -21.84 10.66 -17.47
CA LEU A 771 -20.38 10.70 -17.31
C LEU A 771 -19.86 12.05 -17.82
N ARG A 772 -18.91 12.63 -17.09
CA ARG A 772 -18.11 13.79 -17.48
C ARG A 772 -16.65 13.34 -17.57
N LEU A 773 -15.96 13.77 -18.63
CA LEU A 773 -14.59 13.37 -18.93
C LEU A 773 -13.81 14.52 -19.58
N THR A 774 -12.63 14.81 -19.07
CA THR A 774 -11.60 15.65 -19.71
C THR A 774 -10.46 14.75 -20.18
N VAL A 775 -10.22 14.76 -21.49
CA VAL A 775 -9.11 14.04 -22.15
C VAL A 775 -7.94 15.01 -22.38
N PRO A 776 -6.73 14.72 -21.87
CA PRO A 776 -5.52 15.53 -22.09
C PRO A 776 -5.11 15.68 -23.57
N ASP A 777 -4.13 16.55 -23.84
CA ASP A 777 -3.57 16.68 -25.18
C ASP A 777 -2.69 15.46 -25.54
N GLY A 778 -2.69 15.05 -26.80
CA GLY A 778 -1.93 13.89 -27.27
C GLY A 778 -2.39 12.53 -26.72
N THR A 779 -3.59 12.42 -26.13
CA THR A 779 -4.17 11.15 -25.65
C THR A 779 -5.53 10.82 -26.27
N GLU A 780 -5.90 9.53 -26.27
CA GLU A 780 -7.20 9.00 -26.71
C GLU A 780 -7.90 8.22 -25.57
N ALA A 781 -9.20 8.43 -25.41
CA ALA A 781 -10.03 7.70 -24.46
C ALA A 781 -11.03 6.74 -25.15
N ASP A 782 -11.12 5.52 -24.62
CA ASP A 782 -12.17 4.53 -24.93
C ASP A 782 -13.14 4.41 -23.75
N VAL A 783 -14.34 4.98 -23.89
CA VAL A 783 -15.41 4.90 -22.89
C VAL A 783 -16.16 3.58 -23.05
N VAL A 784 -16.14 2.76 -22.00
CA VAL A 784 -16.84 1.46 -21.97
C VAL A 784 -17.95 1.54 -20.92
N LEU A 785 -19.19 1.48 -21.37
CA LEU A 785 -20.35 1.64 -20.50
C LEU A 785 -20.72 0.33 -19.79
N PRO A 786 -21.30 0.38 -18.57
CA PRO A 786 -21.77 -0.82 -17.85
C PRO A 786 -23.04 -1.45 -18.48
N GLY A 787 -23.62 -0.81 -19.49
CA GLY A 787 -24.85 -1.17 -20.19
C GLY A 787 -25.37 0.05 -20.97
N GLY A 788 -26.55 -0.07 -21.59
CA GLY A 788 -27.21 1.02 -22.31
C GLY A 788 -27.69 0.65 -23.70
N GLU A 789 -28.86 1.14 -24.09
CA GLU A 789 -29.41 1.05 -25.45
C GLU A 789 -28.87 2.16 -26.36
N SER A 790 -28.60 3.34 -25.77
CA SER A 790 -28.09 4.50 -26.51
C SER A 790 -27.20 5.40 -25.63
N ALA A 791 -26.31 6.15 -26.29
CA ALA A 791 -25.44 7.13 -25.65
C ALA A 791 -25.37 8.42 -26.49
N LEU A 792 -25.48 9.56 -25.81
CA LEU A 792 -25.31 10.90 -26.37
C LEU A 792 -23.99 11.49 -25.87
N VAL A 793 -23.10 11.86 -26.79
CA VAL A 793 -21.85 12.57 -26.51
C VAL A 793 -22.08 14.04 -26.84
N ASN A 794 -21.93 14.93 -25.84
CA ASN A 794 -22.23 16.36 -25.93
C ASN A 794 -23.63 16.63 -26.56
N GLY A 795 -24.63 15.88 -26.09
CA GLY A 795 -26.04 16.00 -26.52
C GLY A 795 -26.38 15.41 -27.89
N LYS A 796 -25.48 14.65 -28.53
CA LYS A 796 -25.69 14.06 -29.87
C LYS A 796 -25.22 12.60 -29.92
N PRO A 797 -25.83 11.72 -30.74
CA PRO A 797 -25.29 10.37 -30.96
C PRO A 797 -23.83 10.44 -31.46
N GLY A 798 -22.92 9.71 -30.81
CA GLY A 798 -21.49 9.81 -31.05
C GLY A 798 -20.75 8.50 -30.80
N LYS A 799 -19.48 8.42 -31.25
CA LYS A 799 -18.60 7.31 -30.90
C LYS A 799 -18.13 7.46 -29.46
N LEU A 800 -17.92 6.33 -28.80
CA LEU A 800 -17.35 6.24 -27.45
C LEU A 800 -15.87 5.84 -27.43
N THR A 801 -15.29 5.53 -28.60
CA THR A 801 -13.89 5.09 -28.76
C THR A 801 -13.09 6.09 -29.58
N GLY A 802 -11.80 6.22 -29.26
CA GLY A 802 -10.92 7.23 -29.87
C GLY A 802 -11.33 8.67 -29.58
N LEU A 803 -11.85 8.96 -28.38
CA LEU A 803 -12.13 10.33 -27.95
C LEU A 803 -10.80 11.04 -27.65
N GLY A 804 -10.33 11.89 -28.57
CA GLY A 804 -9.13 12.69 -28.37
C GLY A 804 -9.34 13.88 -27.40
N LYS A 805 -8.32 14.73 -27.27
CA LYS A 805 -8.33 15.96 -26.46
C LYS A 805 -9.67 16.71 -26.45
N GLY A 806 -10.27 16.89 -25.28
CA GLY A 806 -11.51 17.64 -25.13
C GLY A 806 -12.22 17.42 -23.79
N ALA A 807 -13.31 18.16 -23.58
CA ALA A 807 -14.25 17.92 -22.49
C ALA A 807 -15.55 17.31 -23.07
N TYR A 808 -16.02 16.25 -22.43
CA TYR A 808 -17.14 15.43 -22.90
C TYR A 808 -18.14 15.21 -21.76
N GLU A 809 -19.40 15.52 -22.03
CA GLU A 809 -20.54 15.02 -21.27
C GLU A 809 -21.20 13.89 -22.07
N ILE A 810 -21.34 12.72 -21.43
CA ILE A 810 -21.84 11.50 -22.05
C ILE A 810 -23.04 11.04 -21.25
N GLU A 811 -24.22 11.12 -21.85
CA GLU A 811 -25.48 10.66 -21.26
C GLU A 811 -25.87 9.31 -21.84
N VAL A 812 -26.14 8.35 -20.98
CA VAL A 812 -26.48 6.97 -21.34
C VAL A 812 -27.93 6.70 -20.95
N SER A 813 -28.72 6.19 -21.89
CA SER A 813 -30.13 5.88 -21.69
C SER A 813 -30.43 4.42 -22.03
N GLY A 814 -31.49 3.87 -21.41
CA GLY A 814 -31.84 2.47 -21.58
C GLY A 814 -30.79 1.54 -20.94
N ILE A 815 -30.27 1.89 -19.75
CA ILE A 815 -29.46 0.96 -18.96
C ILE A 815 -30.42 -0.09 -18.37
N LEU A 816 -30.75 -1.09 -19.21
CA LEU A 816 -31.61 -2.21 -18.84
C LEU A 816 -31.04 -3.00 -17.67
N ALA A 817 -31.93 -3.73 -16.99
CA ALA A 817 -31.72 -4.41 -15.71
C ALA A 817 -30.81 -5.67 -15.78
N ALA A 818 -29.83 -5.72 -16.69
CA ALA A 818 -29.01 -6.89 -16.99
C ALA A 818 -27.51 -6.55 -17.11
N PRO A 819 -26.76 -6.46 -15.98
CA PRO A 819 -25.35 -6.82 -16.01
C PRO A 819 -25.20 -8.30 -16.41
N LYS A 820 -23.96 -8.73 -16.73
CA LYS A 820 -23.64 -10.16 -16.70
C LYS A 820 -23.89 -10.66 -15.27
N ALA A 821 -24.86 -11.54 -15.07
CA ALA A 821 -25.21 -12.11 -13.76
C ALA A 821 -23.96 -12.39 -12.91
N GLU A 822 -23.79 -11.62 -11.84
CA GLU A 822 -22.72 -11.83 -10.87
C GLU A 822 -23.04 -13.12 -10.13
N PRO A 823 -22.14 -14.11 -10.10
CA PRO A 823 -22.53 -15.43 -9.59
C PRO A 823 -22.62 -15.43 -8.04
N VAL A 824 -23.83 -15.15 -7.54
CA VAL A 824 -24.17 -14.99 -6.13
C VAL A 824 -23.76 -16.21 -5.28
N ARG A 825 -23.20 -15.94 -4.10
CA ARG A 825 -22.88 -16.98 -3.10
C ARG A 825 -24.10 -17.24 -2.23
N ILE A 826 -24.74 -18.40 -2.41
CA ILE A 826 -25.91 -18.82 -1.64
C ILE A 826 -25.59 -18.85 -0.13
N THR A 827 -26.42 -18.16 0.67
CA THR A 827 -26.50 -18.24 2.14
C THR A 827 -27.94 -18.56 2.57
N GLN A 828 -28.11 -19.17 3.75
CA GLN A 828 -29.38 -19.78 4.15
C GLN A 828 -30.38 -18.83 4.83
N GLU A 829 -31.64 -18.98 4.40
CA GLU A 829 -32.91 -18.71 5.09
C GLU A 829 -33.19 -17.31 5.69
N ALA A 830 -34.07 -16.57 5.00
CA ALA A 830 -34.85 -15.48 5.59
C ALA A 830 -36.08 -16.03 6.35
N ARG A 831 -36.63 -15.22 7.27
CA ARG A 831 -37.81 -15.58 8.10
C ARG A 831 -39.12 -15.65 7.28
N LYS A 832 -40.11 -16.36 7.84
CA LYS A 832 -41.46 -16.53 7.28
C LYS A 832 -42.14 -15.19 6.91
N SER A 833 -42.31 -14.93 5.61
CA SER A 833 -43.40 -14.12 5.06
C SER A 833 -44.48 -15.05 4.48
N GLN A 834 -45.76 -14.65 4.47
CA GLN A 834 -46.83 -15.41 3.80
C GLN A 834 -46.79 -15.14 2.29
N ILE A 835 -45.85 -15.79 1.58
CA ILE A 835 -45.78 -15.74 0.12
C ILE A 835 -47.04 -16.42 -0.44
N GLN A 836 -47.81 -15.71 -1.25
CA GLN A 836 -48.93 -16.28 -2.01
C GLN A 836 -48.42 -16.74 -3.38
N VAL A 837 -48.89 -17.91 -3.84
CA VAL A 837 -48.51 -18.48 -5.13
C VAL A 837 -49.76 -18.66 -5.99
N THR A 838 -49.71 -18.14 -7.21
CA THR A 838 -50.74 -18.31 -8.25
C THR A 838 -50.11 -18.79 -9.54
N ALA A 839 -50.85 -19.52 -10.37
CA ALA A 839 -50.35 -20.05 -11.63
C ALA A 839 -51.47 -20.12 -12.69
N SER A 840 -51.11 -20.20 -13.97
CA SER A 840 -52.07 -20.44 -15.07
C SER A 840 -52.79 -21.78 -14.95
N SER A 841 -52.09 -22.80 -14.48
CA SER A 841 -52.68 -24.11 -14.14
C SER A 841 -51.92 -24.76 -12.99
N SER A 842 -52.48 -25.81 -12.39
CA SER A 842 -51.79 -26.60 -11.36
C SER A 842 -52.36 -28.02 -11.27
N HIS A 843 -51.53 -28.96 -10.85
CA HIS A 843 -51.93 -30.31 -10.45
C HIS A 843 -51.85 -30.44 -8.92
N GLU A 844 -52.99 -30.30 -8.25
CA GLU A 844 -53.11 -30.27 -6.78
C GLU A 844 -53.28 -31.68 -6.15
N GLN A 845 -52.47 -32.66 -6.56
CA GLN A 845 -52.53 -34.04 -6.05
C GLN A 845 -51.13 -34.68 -5.93
N GLY A 846 -51.03 -35.81 -5.20
CA GLY A 846 -49.81 -36.64 -5.18
C GLY A 846 -48.56 -35.99 -4.53
N GLY A 847 -48.74 -34.89 -3.78
CA GLY A 847 -47.65 -34.09 -3.20
C GLY A 847 -47.33 -32.80 -3.99
N TRP A 848 -47.95 -32.60 -5.14
CA TRP A 848 -47.86 -31.38 -5.95
C TRP A 848 -48.91 -30.34 -5.55
N GLY A 849 -48.60 -29.05 -5.80
CA GLY A 849 -49.57 -27.95 -5.74
C GLY A 849 -48.91 -26.55 -5.71
N VAL A 850 -49.67 -25.47 -5.94
CA VAL A 850 -49.11 -24.10 -5.94
C VAL A 850 -48.48 -23.71 -4.60
N ALA A 851 -49.14 -24.06 -3.49
CA ALA A 851 -48.63 -23.79 -2.14
C ALA A 851 -47.37 -24.59 -1.79
N LYS A 852 -47.08 -25.67 -2.52
CA LYS A 852 -45.93 -26.55 -2.27
C LYS A 852 -44.61 -25.98 -2.80
N LEU A 853 -44.66 -25.04 -3.76
CA LEU A 853 -43.49 -24.36 -4.34
C LEU A 853 -42.66 -23.54 -3.34
N VAL A 854 -43.28 -23.15 -2.23
CA VAL A 854 -42.69 -22.36 -1.12
C VAL A 854 -42.80 -23.06 0.24
N ALA A 855 -43.13 -24.36 0.26
CA ALA A 855 -43.19 -25.16 1.49
C ALA A 855 -41.81 -25.28 2.16
N PRO A 856 -41.69 -25.48 3.49
CA PRO A 856 -40.40 -25.61 4.17
C PRO A 856 -39.63 -26.89 3.80
N GLU A 857 -38.31 -26.95 4.02
CA GLU A 857 -37.48 -28.14 3.72
C GLU A 857 -37.82 -29.37 4.60
N SER A 858 -38.57 -29.14 5.67
CA SER A 858 -39.13 -30.17 6.55
C SER A 858 -40.37 -30.87 5.99
N ASP A 859 -41.06 -30.31 4.99
CA ASP A 859 -42.25 -30.92 4.38
C ASP A 859 -41.83 -32.04 3.40
N LYS A 860 -41.56 -33.23 3.95
CA LYS A 860 -41.22 -34.44 3.19
C LYS A 860 -42.38 -35.01 2.37
N GLY A 861 -43.59 -34.43 2.47
CA GLY A 861 -44.72 -34.71 1.59
C GLY A 861 -44.88 -33.69 0.45
N SER A 862 -43.94 -32.76 0.29
CA SER A 862 -43.90 -31.83 -0.85
C SER A 862 -43.09 -32.43 -2.01
N LYS A 863 -43.69 -32.47 -3.21
CA LYS A 863 -42.96 -32.61 -4.48
C LYS A 863 -42.65 -31.26 -5.14
N GLY A 864 -43.29 -30.19 -4.67
CA GLY A 864 -43.22 -28.84 -5.25
C GLY A 864 -44.43 -28.49 -6.12
N TYR A 865 -44.23 -27.67 -7.15
CA TYR A 865 -45.27 -27.31 -8.11
C TYR A 865 -45.15 -28.13 -9.40
N SER A 866 -46.32 -28.50 -9.95
CA SER A 866 -46.46 -29.08 -11.27
C SER A 866 -47.67 -28.45 -11.96
N SER A 867 -47.51 -28.03 -13.21
CA SER A 867 -48.61 -27.55 -14.04
C SER A 867 -49.60 -28.67 -14.41
N GLY A 868 -50.70 -28.28 -15.06
CA GLY A 868 -51.49 -29.16 -15.92
C GLY A 868 -50.66 -29.80 -17.03
N ALA A 869 -51.23 -30.81 -17.67
CA ALA A 869 -50.59 -31.61 -18.71
C ALA A 869 -50.73 -30.96 -20.10
N HIS A 870 -49.65 -31.00 -20.88
CA HIS A 870 -49.60 -30.51 -22.26
C HIS A 870 -49.21 -31.66 -23.20
N GLU A 871 -49.78 -31.70 -24.40
CA GLU A 871 -49.55 -32.76 -25.41
C GLU A 871 -48.18 -32.64 -26.10
N GLY A 872 -47.49 -31.51 -25.96
CA GLY A 872 -46.22 -31.24 -26.63
C GLY A 872 -45.30 -30.31 -25.84
N ALA A 873 -44.02 -30.28 -26.22
CA ALA A 873 -42.99 -29.53 -25.50
C ALA A 873 -43.16 -28.00 -25.54
N VAL A 874 -43.91 -27.46 -26.50
CA VAL A 874 -44.18 -26.02 -26.65
C VAL A 874 -45.58 -25.71 -26.13
N GLY A 875 -45.68 -24.77 -25.19
CA GLY A 875 -46.92 -24.38 -24.53
C GLY A 875 -46.67 -23.22 -23.57
N GLN A 876 -47.74 -22.59 -23.08
CA GLN A 876 -47.65 -21.42 -22.21
C GLN A 876 -48.07 -21.78 -20.79
N GLU A 877 -47.16 -21.60 -19.82
CA GLU A 877 -47.46 -21.70 -18.38
C GLU A 877 -46.73 -20.58 -17.63
N TRP A 878 -47.31 -20.10 -16.54
CA TRP A 878 -46.65 -19.19 -15.62
C TRP A 878 -46.99 -19.50 -14.17
N VAL A 879 -46.08 -19.11 -13.28
CA VAL A 879 -46.30 -19.10 -11.82
C VAL A 879 -45.79 -17.78 -11.25
N VAL A 880 -46.59 -17.15 -10.38
CA VAL A 880 -46.33 -15.88 -9.71
C VAL A 880 -46.25 -16.12 -8.21
N LEU A 881 -45.20 -15.61 -7.59
CA LEU A 881 -45.02 -15.52 -6.14
C LEU A 881 -45.20 -14.05 -5.73
N ASP A 882 -46.28 -13.73 -5.00
CA ASP A 882 -46.47 -12.42 -4.34
C ASP A 882 -45.92 -12.51 -2.92
N LEU A 883 -44.95 -11.67 -2.58
CA LEU A 883 -44.28 -11.62 -1.29
C LEU A 883 -45.16 -10.99 -0.20
N GLY A 884 -46.30 -10.39 -0.56
CA GLY A 884 -47.20 -9.63 0.30
C GLY A 884 -46.78 -8.16 0.47
N GLU A 885 -45.47 -7.93 0.51
CA GLU A 885 -44.77 -6.66 0.73
C GLU A 885 -43.68 -6.45 -0.34
N GLU A 886 -43.18 -5.22 -0.50
CA GLU A 886 -41.93 -4.99 -1.23
C GLU A 886 -40.73 -5.50 -0.40
N ALA A 887 -39.86 -6.32 -1.00
CA ALA A 887 -38.59 -6.70 -0.41
C ALA A 887 -37.45 -6.57 -1.43
N THR A 888 -36.25 -6.19 -0.96
CA THR A 888 -35.03 -6.25 -1.78
C THR A 888 -34.60 -7.71 -1.93
N LEU A 889 -34.44 -8.20 -3.16
CA LEU A 889 -33.99 -9.56 -3.43
C LEU A 889 -32.59 -9.57 -4.06
N GLU A 890 -31.64 -10.30 -3.44
CA GLU A 890 -30.33 -10.58 -4.03
C GLU A 890 -30.45 -11.56 -5.22
N GLY A 891 -31.44 -12.46 -5.20
CA GLY A 891 -31.59 -13.47 -6.25
C GLY A 891 -32.75 -14.44 -6.08
N ILE A 892 -32.95 -15.28 -7.09
CA ILE A 892 -33.94 -16.36 -7.12
C ILE A 892 -33.21 -17.67 -7.46
N VAL A 893 -33.55 -18.76 -6.79
CA VAL A 893 -33.03 -20.10 -7.16
C VAL A 893 -34.20 -21.01 -7.53
N LEU A 894 -34.20 -21.48 -8.78
CA LEU A 894 -35.19 -22.45 -9.29
C LEU A 894 -34.66 -23.86 -9.04
N LEU A 895 -35.25 -24.59 -8.11
CA LEU A 895 -34.88 -25.97 -7.80
C LEU A 895 -35.67 -26.95 -8.68
N PRO A 896 -34.99 -27.84 -9.41
CA PRO A 896 -35.65 -28.86 -10.23
C PRO A 896 -36.36 -29.89 -9.36
N ARG A 897 -37.32 -30.64 -9.92
CA ARG A 897 -37.85 -31.81 -9.21
C ARG A 897 -36.75 -32.85 -9.01
N SER A 898 -36.75 -33.48 -7.83
CA SER A 898 -35.71 -34.43 -7.41
C SER A 898 -36.23 -35.85 -7.16
N ASP A 899 -37.54 -36.07 -7.34
CA ASP A 899 -38.25 -37.32 -6.99
C ASP A 899 -38.35 -38.32 -8.14
N SER A 900 -38.10 -37.88 -9.39
CA SER A 900 -38.16 -38.70 -10.60
C SER A 900 -37.26 -38.13 -11.70
N ALA A 901 -36.71 -39.01 -12.52
CA ALA A 901 -35.88 -38.66 -13.66
C ALA A 901 -36.71 -38.52 -14.95
N ALA A 902 -36.15 -37.81 -15.93
CA ALA A 902 -36.62 -37.86 -17.31
C ALA A 902 -36.27 -39.21 -17.96
N LYS A 903 -36.93 -39.53 -19.08
CA LYS A 903 -36.75 -40.80 -19.80
C LYS A 903 -35.34 -41.04 -20.35
N ASP A 904 -34.56 -39.98 -20.54
CA ASP A 904 -33.14 -39.99 -20.94
C ASP A 904 -32.16 -40.12 -19.75
N GLY A 905 -32.68 -40.21 -18.51
CA GLY A 905 -31.89 -40.16 -17.28
C GLY A 905 -31.59 -38.73 -16.79
N GLY A 906 -32.07 -37.70 -17.48
CA GLY A 906 -31.97 -36.31 -17.08
C GLY A 906 -32.96 -35.88 -16.00
N VAL A 907 -33.10 -34.57 -15.81
CA VAL A 907 -34.07 -33.96 -14.89
C VAL A 907 -35.36 -33.66 -15.64
N ALA A 908 -36.48 -34.19 -15.16
CA ALA A 908 -37.79 -34.03 -15.79
C ALA A 908 -38.45 -32.67 -15.49
N GLY A 909 -39.29 -32.19 -16.42
CA GLY A 909 -40.21 -31.06 -16.22
C GLY A 909 -39.59 -29.66 -16.01
N PHE A 910 -38.27 -29.56 -15.82
CA PHE A 910 -37.59 -28.25 -15.71
C PHE A 910 -37.61 -27.51 -17.05
N PRO A 911 -38.04 -26.23 -17.10
CA PRO A 911 -38.33 -25.55 -18.36
C PRO A 911 -37.09 -25.30 -19.24
N ARG A 912 -37.29 -25.33 -20.56
CA ARG A 912 -36.23 -25.11 -21.57
C ARG A 912 -36.21 -23.66 -22.06
N ASP A 913 -37.35 -23.12 -22.44
CA ASP A 913 -37.48 -21.76 -22.98
C ASP A 913 -38.42 -20.98 -22.07
N PHE A 914 -37.87 -20.06 -21.26
CA PHE A 914 -38.60 -19.35 -20.22
C PHE A 914 -37.95 -18.03 -19.82
N SER A 915 -38.72 -17.16 -19.18
CA SER A 915 -38.25 -15.92 -18.58
C SER A 915 -38.62 -15.85 -17.10
N VAL A 916 -37.77 -15.19 -16.32
CA VAL A 916 -38.08 -14.76 -14.95
C VAL A 916 -38.19 -13.24 -14.94
N GLN A 917 -39.27 -12.77 -14.33
CA GLN A 917 -39.75 -11.41 -14.36
C GLN A 917 -40.08 -10.94 -12.94
N ILE A 918 -39.99 -9.65 -12.68
CA ILE A 918 -40.28 -9.03 -11.38
C ILE A 918 -41.22 -7.84 -11.52
N GLY A 919 -41.99 -7.56 -10.47
CA GLY A 919 -42.86 -6.39 -10.40
C GLY A 919 -43.07 -5.90 -8.97
N THR A 920 -43.43 -4.63 -8.83
CA THR A 920 -43.96 -4.02 -7.59
C THR A 920 -45.49 -3.97 -7.60
N GLU A 921 -46.07 -3.73 -8.78
CA GLU A 921 -47.50 -3.49 -8.99
C GLU A 921 -48.28 -4.71 -9.53
N LEU A 922 -49.57 -4.50 -9.81
CA LEU A 922 -50.43 -5.45 -10.52
C LEU A 922 -50.14 -5.44 -12.02
N ASP A 923 -49.84 -6.63 -12.55
CA ASP A 923 -49.66 -6.97 -13.98
C ASP A 923 -48.55 -6.26 -14.77
N GLU A 924 -47.85 -5.29 -14.17
CA GLU A 924 -46.58 -4.75 -14.67
C GLU A 924 -45.39 -5.63 -14.25
N TYR A 925 -44.66 -6.18 -15.24
CA TYR A 925 -43.52 -7.08 -15.02
C TYR A 925 -42.32 -6.73 -15.91
N ALA A 926 -41.16 -6.46 -15.30
CA ALA A 926 -39.88 -6.33 -15.98
C ALA A 926 -39.17 -7.70 -16.07
N THR A 927 -38.67 -8.08 -17.25
CA THR A 927 -37.92 -9.33 -17.42
C THR A 927 -36.47 -9.14 -16.97
N VAL A 928 -36.03 -9.95 -16.01
CA VAL A 928 -34.68 -9.90 -15.41
C VAL A 928 -33.78 -11.06 -15.86
N ALA A 929 -34.36 -12.18 -16.28
CA ALA A 929 -33.63 -13.25 -16.95
C ALA A 929 -34.50 -13.89 -18.04
N ALA A 930 -33.87 -14.28 -19.15
CA ALA A 930 -34.50 -15.04 -20.21
C ALA A 930 -33.56 -16.17 -20.64
N PHE A 931 -34.12 -17.36 -20.85
CA PHE A 931 -33.43 -18.59 -21.14
C PHE A 931 -34.01 -19.24 -22.40
N THR A 932 -33.13 -19.79 -23.23
CA THR A 932 -33.50 -20.53 -24.44
C THR A 932 -32.64 -21.79 -24.51
N ASN A 933 -33.29 -22.92 -24.74
CA ASN A 933 -32.75 -24.27 -24.70
C ASN A 933 -31.97 -24.57 -23.40
N CYS A 934 -32.50 -24.13 -22.25
CA CYS A 934 -31.85 -24.26 -20.97
C CYS A 934 -31.53 -25.74 -20.64
N PRO A 935 -30.28 -26.06 -20.25
CA PRO A 935 -30.02 -27.31 -19.55
C PRO A 935 -30.70 -27.25 -18.17
N ALA A 936 -31.24 -28.38 -17.71
CA ALA A 936 -31.73 -28.46 -16.35
C ALA A 936 -30.54 -28.41 -15.35
N PRO A 937 -30.68 -27.73 -14.21
CA PRO A 937 -29.60 -27.58 -13.21
C PRO A 937 -29.37 -28.84 -12.38
N ASP A 938 -28.29 -28.84 -11.58
CA ASP A 938 -28.08 -29.85 -10.53
C ASP A 938 -29.02 -29.62 -9.32
N ALA A 939 -28.93 -30.47 -8.31
CA ALA A 939 -29.76 -30.41 -7.09
C ALA A 939 -29.58 -29.13 -6.24
N LYS A 940 -28.68 -28.20 -6.59
CA LYS A 940 -28.57 -26.86 -5.98
C LYS A 940 -29.49 -25.84 -6.66
N GLY A 941 -30.06 -26.19 -7.81
CA GLY A 941 -30.96 -25.36 -8.61
C GLY A 941 -30.22 -24.39 -9.53
N LEU A 942 -31.00 -23.70 -10.37
CA LEU A 942 -30.52 -22.63 -11.23
C LEU A 942 -30.56 -21.31 -10.45
N PRO A 943 -29.41 -20.72 -10.06
CA PRO A 943 -29.37 -19.40 -9.47
C PRO A 943 -29.56 -18.34 -10.55
N ILE A 944 -30.42 -17.38 -10.26
CA ILE A 944 -30.71 -16.19 -11.05
C ILE A 944 -30.35 -15.02 -10.15
N ASP A 945 -29.24 -14.37 -10.48
CA ASP A 945 -28.85 -13.09 -9.89
C ASP A 945 -29.91 -12.04 -10.27
N LEU A 946 -30.32 -11.22 -9.30
CA LEU A 946 -31.21 -10.09 -9.52
C LEU A 946 -30.47 -8.75 -9.52
N TYR A 947 -29.15 -8.74 -9.36
CA TYR A 947 -28.37 -7.51 -9.41
C TYR A 947 -28.57 -6.78 -10.74
N THR A 948 -28.91 -5.49 -10.68
CA THR A 948 -29.01 -4.60 -11.83
C THR A 948 -27.92 -3.52 -11.73
N VAL A 949 -27.70 -2.74 -12.80
CA VAL A 949 -26.70 -1.64 -12.78
C VAL A 949 -27.05 -0.54 -11.75
N ILE A 950 -28.32 -0.46 -11.32
CA ILE A 950 -28.75 0.45 -10.23
C ILE A 950 -28.69 -0.20 -8.83
N GLY A 951 -28.48 -1.52 -8.73
CA GLY A 951 -28.44 -2.31 -7.50
C GLY A 951 -29.42 -3.49 -7.54
N TYR A 952 -29.64 -4.15 -6.40
CA TYR A 952 -30.72 -5.14 -6.30
C TYR A 952 -32.10 -4.45 -6.32
N PRO A 953 -33.08 -5.00 -7.05
CA PRO A 953 -34.41 -4.42 -7.17
C PRO A 953 -35.23 -4.63 -5.90
N LYS A 954 -36.11 -3.67 -5.62
CA LYS A 954 -37.32 -3.92 -4.84
C LYS A 954 -38.24 -4.82 -5.67
N VAL A 955 -38.73 -5.89 -5.05
CA VAL A 955 -39.62 -6.85 -5.68
C VAL A 955 -40.78 -7.12 -4.72
N ARG A 956 -42.01 -6.96 -5.21
CA ARG A 956 -43.21 -7.51 -4.56
C ARG A 956 -43.59 -8.86 -5.16
N ARG A 957 -43.35 -9.04 -6.47
CA ARG A 957 -43.80 -10.20 -7.24
C ARG A 957 -42.69 -10.77 -8.10
N VAL A 958 -42.54 -12.09 -8.07
CA VAL A 958 -41.67 -12.85 -8.97
C VAL A 958 -42.56 -13.69 -9.88
N LYS A 959 -42.44 -13.54 -11.20
CA LYS A 959 -43.15 -14.32 -12.21
C LYS A 959 -42.17 -15.16 -13.02
N ILE A 960 -42.41 -16.46 -13.07
CA ILE A 960 -41.74 -17.38 -14.00
C ILE A 960 -42.72 -17.62 -15.14
N HIS A 961 -42.32 -17.38 -16.37
CA HIS A 961 -43.15 -17.51 -17.57
C HIS A 961 -42.46 -18.42 -18.59
N VAL A 962 -43.07 -19.57 -18.87
CA VAL A 962 -42.53 -20.68 -19.64
C VAL A 962 -43.23 -20.79 -20.98
N THR A 963 -42.43 -20.97 -22.02
CA THR A 963 -42.86 -21.12 -23.42
C THR A 963 -42.49 -22.49 -24.01
N ARG A 964 -41.56 -23.21 -23.36
CA ARG A 964 -41.21 -24.60 -23.67
C ARG A 964 -40.80 -25.39 -22.43
N PHE A 965 -41.42 -26.55 -22.26
CA PHE A 965 -41.25 -27.46 -21.12
C PHE A 965 -39.98 -28.31 -21.20
N GLY A 966 -39.61 -28.91 -20.07
CA GLY A 966 -38.59 -29.96 -19.99
C GLY A 966 -39.10 -31.31 -20.51
N GLU A 967 -38.21 -32.31 -20.52
CA GLU A 967 -38.60 -33.67 -20.90
C GLU A 967 -39.63 -34.27 -19.91
N PRO A 968 -40.60 -35.09 -20.39
CA PRO A 968 -41.53 -35.80 -19.53
C PRO A 968 -40.81 -36.74 -18.55
N ALA A 969 -41.43 -36.91 -17.39
CA ALA A 969 -40.90 -37.74 -16.33
C ALA A 969 -41.21 -39.22 -16.55
N ALA A 970 -40.34 -40.11 -16.03
CA ALA A 970 -40.55 -41.55 -16.12
C ALA A 970 -41.82 -42.04 -15.38
N ASP A 971 -42.29 -41.28 -14.38
CA ASP A 971 -43.53 -41.53 -13.62
C ASP A 971 -44.80 -40.92 -14.24
N ASP A 972 -44.67 -40.05 -15.26
CA ASP A 972 -45.78 -39.40 -15.97
C ASP A 972 -45.51 -39.38 -17.49
N ASN A 973 -45.32 -40.58 -18.03
CA ASN A 973 -44.84 -40.81 -19.40
C ASN A 973 -45.81 -40.28 -20.46
N GLY A 974 -45.35 -39.31 -21.26
CA GLY A 974 -46.05 -38.85 -22.48
C GLY A 974 -46.75 -37.50 -22.37
N VAL A 975 -46.70 -36.83 -21.21
CA VAL A 975 -47.23 -35.45 -21.04
C VAL A 975 -46.13 -34.47 -20.61
N TYR A 976 -46.18 -33.27 -21.16
CA TYR A 976 -45.26 -32.19 -20.83
C TYR A 976 -45.85 -31.31 -19.73
N ARG A 977 -44.99 -30.81 -18.84
CA ARG A 977 -45.36 -29.95 -17.71
C ARG A 977 -44.23 -29.01 -17.34
N LEU A 978 -44.56 -27.88 -16.71
CA LEU A 978 -43.64 -27.13 -15.87
C LEU A 978 -43.60 -27.78 -14.48
N GLN A 979 -42.44 -28.26 -14.05
CA GLN A 979 -42.25 -28.84 -12.72
C GLN A 979 -41.02 -28.26 -12.02
N LEU A 980 -41.19 -27.86 -10.76
CA LEU A 980 -40.14 -27.30 -9.89
C LEU A 980 -40.38 -27.82 -8.47
N GLU A 981 -39.33 -28.33 -7.80
CA GLU A 981 -39.45 -28.69 -6.37
C GLU A 981 -39.75 -27.44 -5.54
N ARG A 982 -39.08 -26.32 -5.86
CA ARG A 982 -39.07 -25.14 -5.02
C ARG A 982 -38.57 -23.91 -5.76
N VAL A 983 -39.06 -22.74 -5.35
CA VAL A 983 -38.42 -21.45 -5.64
C VAL A 983 -37.89 -20.87 -4.33
N LYS A 984 -36.58 -20.68 -4.24
CA LYS A 984 -35.96 -19.96 -3.10
C LYS A 984 -35.76 -18.50 -3.49
N LEU A 985 -36.27 -17.59 -2.66
CA LEU A 985 -36.02 -16.15 -2.77
C LEU A 985 -34.89 -15.78 -1.81
N VAL A 986 -33.81 -15.19 -2.31
CA VAL A 986 -32.72 -14.66 -1.49
C VAL A 986 -33.04 -13.20 -1.20
N ARG A 987 -33.50 -12.89 0.02
CA ARG A 987 -33.62 -11.51 0.52
C ARG A 987 -32.26 -10.99 0.98
N GLN A 988 -32.05 -9.67 0.90
CA GLN A 988 -30.90 -8.97 1.49
C GLN A 988 -31.03 -8.86 3.02
#